data_AF-A0A947SLJ6-F1
#
_entry.id   AF-A0A947SLJ6-F1
#
_cell.length_a   1.000
_cell.length_b   1.000
_cell.length_c   1.000
_cell.angle_alpha   90.00
_cell.angle_beta   90.00
_cell.angle_gamma   90.00
#
_symmetry.space_group_name_H-M   'P 1'
#
loop_
_entity.id
_entity.type
_entity.pdbx_description
1 polymer ?
#
loop_
_entity_poly.entity_id
_entity_poly.type
_entity_poly.pdbx_seq_one_letter_code
_entity_poly.pdbx_strand_id
1 'polypeptide(L)'
;MKKINFLILVSLLLLLPIGIKAVSPNLTSGSLIRGSGSAVYYYASDGGRYAFPNEATFKTWYNNFSGVIAISDAELATIPFMGNINCRPGTKMLKIQTDPKVYAVDDNGELRWIKTEALAKELYGVDWNKKIIDIPITFFINYKIGSNIESKNNYNLTVTLSQSNFVDINKNVKKVGSNPNSPSTPSPAPAPTPSPTPTPTPEPTPEPEPTPTPGGGGTSYYIRTDGGNATQCTGLANIAYSGNGTGQACAWSHPFIALPPDGIKRINGGDTLIIANGSYMMGYGAPGDDSCDTDYPYDCMMAPIPSGTIDQPTRILGQYWNSGCANKPELYGVERPWAIMDLTKSNNIEIQCMEITDHSNCVEDHSGSIKCKRDSYPYGTWAATGIIASDSSNVLLKNLNIHGLAVNGINAGRLTDWTLENVDIIANGWAGWDGDIEGGDNNPGTITFKYVNMNWNGCGETYPGKEPTDCWSQTAGGYGDGLGTGQTAGNWVIEDSSFSHNTSDGLDLLYHRDGGTITVERTIAEGNAGDQFKLAGDSTISDSVAISNCGYFSGKSFTYNVDDCRSGGSAIALTFEGNNQMNLYNNSVYGEGDCLVIAESSSGASQIVNSINNIFYGNTDYSGGDQTCLIWTNRSSINFNNSYSIIYNVKDQSSVCPFGSNDLCQNPQFNKVATDNFDLTLKNTSPAINSGHTWAGLTSPDFTGKSRSGASPDRGAYEY
;
A
#
# COMPACT_ATOMS: atom_id res chain seq x y z
N MET A 1 -56.26 25.11 58.03
CA MET A 1 -56.83 24.46 56.83
C MET A 1 -56.85 25.45 55.68
N LYS A 2 -55.90 25.35 54.74
CA LYS A 2 -55.96 25.87 53.36
C LYS A 2 -54.63 25.54 52.66
N LYS A 3 -54.73 24.98 51.46
CA LYS A 3 -53.65 24.41 50.64
C LYS A 3 -52.64 25.50 50.25
N ILE A 4 -51.35 25.21 50.43
CA ILE A 4 -50.24 26.05 49.97
C ILE A 4 -49.93 25.65 48.53
N ASN A 5 -50.20 26.57 47.60
CA ASN A 5 -49.64 26.54 46.24
C ASN A 5 -48.25 27.19 46.30
N PHE A 6 -47.21 26.48 45.88
CA PHE A 6 -45.91 27.09 45.61
C PHE A 6 -45.50 26.77 44.17
N LEU A 7 -45.32 27.84 43.40
CA LEU A 7 -44.74 27.89 42.06
C LEU A 7 -43.37 27.22 42.06
N ILE A 8 -43.09 26.39 41.05
CA ILE A 8 -41.71 26.01 40.68
C ILE A 8 -41.50 26.41 39.21
N LEU A 9 -40.51 27.28 39.02
CA LEU A 9 -39.94 27.71 37.75
C LEU A 9 -39.55 26.50 36.89
N VAL A 10 -40.10 26.41 35.68
CA VAL A 10 -39.55 25.58 34.60
C VAL A 10 -38.56 26.45 33.82
N SER A 11 -37.27 26.21 33.98
CA SER A 11 -36.24 26.78 33.11
C SER A 11 -36.36 26.12 31.73
N LEU A 12 -36.68 26.92 30.73
CA LEU A 12 -36.77 26.52 29.33
C LEU A 12 -35.35 26.25 28.79
N LEU A 13 -34.84 25.02 28.93
CA LEU A 13 -33.68 24.56 28.17
C LEU A 13 -34.15 24.19 26.76
N LEU A 14 -33.80 25.01 25.78
CA LEU A 14 -33.90 24.66 24.36
C LEU A 14 -32.96 23.47 24.08
N LEU A 15 -33.52 22.27 23.99
CA LEU A 15 -32.90 21.17 23.26
C LEU A 15 -33.20 21.36 21.77
N LEU A 16 -32.25 21.97 21.07
CA LEU A 16 -32.17 21.94 19.62
C LEU A 16 -32.17 20.47 19.16
N PRO A 17 -32.94 20.10 18.13
CA PRO A 17 -32.76 18.82 17.49
C PRO A 17 -31.35 18.80 16.90
N ILE A 18 -30.53 17.82 17.30
CA ILE A 18 -29.38 17.41 16.49
C ILE A 18 -30.00 16.74 15.25
N GLY A 19 -30.39 17.57 14.29
CA GLY A 19 -30.62 17.10 12.95
C GLY A 19 -29.29 16.58 12.43
N ILE A 20 -29.23 15.28 12.13
CA ILE A 20 -28.30 14.80 11.12
C ILE A 20 -28.64 15.61 9.88
N LYS A 21 -27.83 16.64 9.57
CA LYS A 21 -27.97 17.35 8.31
C LYS A 21 -27.54 16.36 7.24
N ALA A 22 -28.53 15.76 6.59
CA ALA A 22 -28.33 15.08 5.33
C ALA A 22 -27.59 16.01 4.39
N VAL A 23 -26.53 15.48 3.74
CA VAL A 23 -25.90 16.10 2.58
C VAL A 23 -27.00 16.50 1.60
N SER A 24 -26.92 17.72 1.07
CA SER A 24 -27.91 18.24 0.11
C SER A 24 -28.33 17.18 -0.92
N PRO A 25 -29.63 16.98 -1.19
CA PRO A 25 -30.18 15.84 -1.95
C PRO A 25 -29.80 15.77 -3.44
N ASN A 26 -28.86 16.61 -3.91
CA ASN A 26 -28.45 16.76 -5.30
C ASN A 26 -26.94 16.48 -5.54
N LEU A 27 -26.19 15.99 -4.56
CA LEU A 27 -24.75 15.76 -4.67
C LEU A 27 -24.48 14.30 -5.09
N THR A 28 -24.22 14.08 -6.39
CA THR A 28 -23.88 12.77 -6.95
C THR A 28 -22.43 12.74 -7.43
N SER A 29 -21.79 11.57 -7.43
CA SER A 29 -20.47 11.39 -8.06
C SER A 29 -20.46 11.99 -9.48
N GLY A 30 -19.40 12.73 -9.80
CA GLY A 30 -19.31 13.54 -11.00
C GLY A 30 -19.65 15.02 -10.81
N SER A 31 -20.25 15.39 -9.67
CA SER A 31 -20.65 16.77 -9.39
C SER A 31 -19.44 17.68 -9.25
N LEU A 32 -19.53 18.88 -9.83
CA LEU A 32 -18.57 19.96 -9.57
C LEU A 32 -19.12 20.81 -8.43
N ILE A 33 -18.35 20.97 -7.36
CA ILE A 33 -18.78 21.67 -6.15
C ILE A 33 -17.82 22.78 -5.72
N ARG A 34 -18.34 23.77 -5.01
CA ARG A 34 -17.53 24.80 -4.35
C ARG A 34 -18.19 25.27 -3.05
N GLY A 35 -17.37 25.75 -2.12
CA GLY A 35 -17.81 26.47 -0.92
C GLY A 35 -17.94 27.98 -1.18
N SER A 36 -17.74 28.77 -0.13
CA SER A 36 -17.65 30.24 -0.20
C SER A 36 -16.39 30.74 -0.91
N GLY A 37 -15.32 29.93 -0.91
CA GLY A 37 -14.07 30.20 -1.61
C GLY A 37 -14.14 30.02 -3.13
N SER A 38 -13.08 30.42 -3.83
CA SER A 38 -12.96 30.34 -5.30
C SER A 38 -12.54 28.97 -5.85
N ALA A 39 -12.11 28.04 -4.98
CA ALA A 39 -11.71 26.71 -5.40
C ALA A 39 -12.90 25.87 -5.86
N VAL A 40 -12.74 25.21 -6.99
CA VAL A 40 -13.71 24.25 -7.55
C VAL A 40 -13.17 22.84 -7.31
N TYR A 41 -14.06 21.94 -6.90
CA TYR A 41 -13.74 20.55 -6.66
C TYR A 41 -14.61 19.63 -7.52
N TYR A 42 -14.06 18.48 -7.88
CA TYR A 42 -14.82 17.33 -8.37
C TYR A 42 -15.20 16.45 -7.19
N TYR A 43 -16.48 16.15 -7.03
CA TYR A 43 -16.97 15.16 -6.08
C TYR A 43 -16.90 13.79 -6.74
N ALA A 44 -15.98 12.98 -6.24
CA ALA A 44 -15.58 11.74 -6.86
C ALA A 44 -16.41 10.56 -6.35
N SER A 45 -16.28 9.45 -7.06
CA SER A 45 -17.02 8.23 -6.78
C SER A 45 -16.62 7.54 -5.47
N ASP A 46 -15.47 7.89 -4.89
CA ASP A 46 -14.99 7.47 -3.57
C ASP A 46 -15.63 8.26 -2.40
N GLY A 47 -16.52 9.22 -2.70
CA GLY A 47 -17.09 10.12 -1.70
C GLY A 47 -16.15 11.25 -1.27
N GLY A 48 -14.99 11.39 -1.92
CA GLY A 48 -14.02 12.45 -1.69
C GLY A 48 -14.17 13.62 -2.67
N ARG A 49 -13.46 14.71 -2.39
CA ARG A 49 -13.36 15.89 -3.25
C ARG A 49 -11.93 16.10 -3.75
N TYR A 50 -11.78 16.34 -5.05
CA TYR A 50 -10.51 16.63 -5.70
C TYR A 50 -10.50 18.06 -6.24
N ALA A 51 -9.50 18.87 -5.88
CA ALA A 51 -9.45 20.28 -6.31
C ALA A 51 -8.93 20.42 -7.74
N PHE A 52 -9.50 21.35 -8.50
CA PHE A 52 -8.84 21.86 -9.70
C PHE A 52 -7.79 22.91 -9.31
N PRO A 53 -6.50 22.69 -9.59
CA PRO A 53 -5.44 23.60 -9.12
C PRO A 53 -5.53 25.01 -9.72
N ASN A 54 -6.04 25.11 -10.94
CA ASN A 54 -6.25 26.37 -11.64
C ASN A 54 -7.30 26.19 -12.76
N GLU A 55 -7.73 27.31 -13.33
CA GLU A 55 -8.72 27.35 -14.41
C GLU A 55 -8.25 26.66 -15.70
N ALA A 56 -6.94 26.69 -16.01
CA ALA A 56 -6.42 26.04 -17.21
C ALA A 56 -6.57 24.51 -17.13
N THR A 57 -6.26 23.93 -15.97
CA THR A 57 -6.53 22.51 -15.70
C THR A 57 -8.03 22.21 -15.77
N PHE A 58 -8.88 23.01 -15.13
CA PHE A 58 -10.34 22.83 -15.21
C PHE A 58 -10.84 22.80 -16.65
N LYS A 59 -10.35 23.71 -17.51
CA LYS A 59 -10.74 23.81 -18.92
C LYS A 59 -10.28 22.65 -19.81
N THR A 60 -9.42 21.77 -19.30
CA THR A 60 -9.06 20.53 -20.00
C THR A 60 -10.13 19.45 -19.82
N TRP A 61 -10.96 19.59 -18.80
CA TRP A 61 -12.04 18.68 -18.44
C TRP A 61 -13.43 19.20 -18.81
N TYR A 62 -13.66 20.51 -18.62
CA TYR A 62 -14.98 21.13 -18.79
C TYR A 62 -14.88 22.44 -19.57
N ASN A 63 -15.89 22.75 -20.39
CA ASN A 63 -15.85 23.94 -21.24
C ASN A 63 -15.97 25.27 -20.46
N ASN A 64 -16.70 25.27 -19.35
CA ASN A 64 -16.96 26.44 -18.52
C ASN A 64 -17.46 26.01 -17.13
N PHE A 65 -17.67 26.97 -16.22
CA PHE A 65 -18.06 26.73 -14.83
C PHE A 65 -19.59 26.61 -14.62
N SER A 66 -20.42 26.50 -15.67
CA SER A 66 -21.88 26.52 -15.53
C SER A 66 -22.45 25.30 -14.78
N GLY A 67 -21.66 24.23 -14.63
CA GLY A 67 -22.02 23.03 -13.88
C GLY A 67 -21.57 23.02 -12.41
N VAL A 68 -20.95 24.10 -11.91
CA VAL A 68 -20.44 24.15 -10.53
C VAL A 68 -21.57 24.50 -9.56
N ILE A 69 -21.84 23.59 -8.64
CA ILE A 69 -22.84 23.70 -7.59
C ILE A 69 -22.21 24.33 -6.35
N ALA A 70 -22.85 25.37 -5.80
CA ALA A 70 -22.44 25.95 -4.52
C ALA A 70 -23.04 25.13 -3.37
N ILE A 71 -22.20 24.71 -2.42
CA ILE A 71 -22.60 24.07 -1.16
C ILE A 71 -22.09 24.90 0.01
N SER A 72 -22.64 24.70 1.21
CA SER A 72 -22.14 25.41 2.39
C SER A 72 -20.73 24.93 2.76
N ASP A 73 -19.91 25.79 3.38
CA ASP A 73 -18.57 25.41 3.82
C ASP A 73 -18.59 24.24 4.83
N ALA A 74 -19.66 24.15 5.63
CA ALA A 74 -19.87 23.04 6.55
C ALA A 74 -20.11 21.71 5.80
N GLU A 75 -20.93 21.70 4.74
CA GLU A 75 -21.12 20.52 3.89
C GLU A 75 -19.86 20.17 3.11
N LEU A 76 -19.16 21.18 2.57
CA LEU A 76 -17.89 20.96 1.90
C LEU A 76 -16.92 20.28 2.87
N ALA A 77 -16.78 20.79 4.10
CA ALA A 77 -15.89 20.25 5.13
C ALA A 77 -16.18 18.79 5.50
N THR A 78 -17.42 18.29 5.33
CA THR A 78 -17.73 16.87 5.55
C THR A 78 -17.25 15.93 4.44
N ILE A 79 -16.86 16.46 3.27
CA ILE A 79 -16.37 15.68 2.13
C ILE A 79 -14.84 15.63 2.20
N PRO A 80 -14.20 14.46 2.38
CA PRO A 80 -12.75 14.32 2.50
C PRO A 80 -12.00 14.90 1.30
N PHE A 81 -10.91 15.64 1.53
CA PHE A 81 -10.08 16.14 0.44
C PHE A 81 -9.08 15.07 0.00
N MET A 82 -9.13 14.68 -1.27
CA MET A 82 -8.38 13.54 -1.81
C MET A 82 -7.24 13.95 -2.75
N GLY A 83 -7.05 15.25 -3.00
CA GLY A 83 -5.92 15.77 -3.76
C GLY A 83 -6.30 16.66 -4.94
N ASN A 84 -5.33 16.90 -5.82
CA ASN A 84 -5.43 17.84 -6.94
C ASN A 84 -5.66 17.12 -8.27
N ILE A 85 -6.53 17.63 -9.13
CA ILE A 85 -6.76 17.10 -10.48
C ILE A 85 -5.64 17.54 -11.43
N ASN A 86 -5.15 16.60 -12.25
CA ASN A 86 -4.19 16.87 -13.32
C ASN A 86 -4.91 17.35 -14.59
N CYS A 87 -4.16 17.93 -15.52
CA CYS A 87 -4.65 18.17 -16.88
C CYS A 87 -5.16 16.86 -17.48
N ARG A 88 -6.32 16.89 -18.14
CA ARG A 88 -6.90 15.70 -18.78
C ARG A 88 -5.91 15.13 -19.81
N PRO A 89 -5.46 13.87 -19.67
CA PRO A 89 -4.52 13.26 -20.60
C PRO A 89 -4.96 13.38 -22.06
N GLY A 90 -3.99 13.61 -22.94
CA GLY A 90 -4.21 13.77 -24.38
C GLY A 90 -4.96 15.03 -24.82
N THR A 91 -5.44 15.91 -23.94
CA THR A 91 -6.20 17.11 -24.37
C THR A 91 -5.32 18.31 -24.69
N LYS A 92 -4.33 18.58 -23.83
CA LYS A 92 -3.40 19.70 -23.91
C LYS A 92 -1.99 19.20 -23.61
N MET A 93 -1.01 19.93 -24.12
CA MET A 93 0.38 19.80 -23.70
C MET A 93 0.64 20.77 -22.56
N LEU A 94 1.67 20.48 -21.78
CA LEU A 94 2.00 21.20 -20.57
C LEU A 94 3.43 21.73 -20.64
N LYS A 95 3.65 22.92 -20.08
CA LYS A 95 4.98 23.43 -19.77
C LYS A 95 4.98 24.18 -18.44
N ILE A 96 6.19 24.43 -17.94
CA ILE A 96 6.44 25.32 -16.81
C ILE A 96 7.38 26.45 -17.24
N GLN A 97 7.42 27.55 -16.47
CA GLN A 97 8.25 28.71 -16.83
C GLN A 97 9.75 28.43 -16.69
N THR A 98 10.14 27.49 -15.82
CA THR A 98 11.53 27.17 -15.50
C THR A 98 12.14 26.07 -16.38
N ASP A 99 11.35 25.45 -17.27
CA ASP A 99 11.80 24.38 -18.17
C ASP A 99 11.30 24.65 -19.60
N PRO A 100 12.19 24.76 -20.60
CA PRO A 100 11.79 24.99 -21.98
C PRO A 100 11.07 23.79 -22.64
N LYS A 101 11.05 22.61 -22.00
CA LYS A 101 10.41 21.41 -22.55
C LYS A 101 8.88 21.53 -22.59
N VAL A 102 8.29 20.86 -23.59
CA VAL A 102 6.85 20.71 -23.76
C VAL A 102 6.50 19.23 -23.58
N TYR A 103 5.58 18.96 -22.66
CA TYR A 103 5.21 17.61 -22.26
C TYR A 103 3.81 17.26 -22.78
N ALA A 104 3.64 16.06 -23.31
CA ALA A 104 2.33 15.45 -23.38
C ALA A 104 1.93 14.98 -21.97
N VAL A 105 0.66 15.12 -21.63
CA VAL A 105 0.10 14.52 -20.41
C VAL A 105 -0.47 13.15 -20.80
N ASP A 106 0.11 12.11 -20.23
CA ASP A 106 -0.31 10.72 -20.39
C ASP A 106 -1.11 10.25 -19.16
N ASP A 107 -1.60 9.02 -19.21
CA ASP A 107 -2.40 8.44 -18.15
C ASP A 107 -1.71 8.52 -16.77
N ASN A 108 -2.51 8.57 -15.70
CA ASN A 108 -2.05 8.72 -14.31
C ASN A 108 -1.24 10.00 -14.03
N GLY A 109 -1.33 11.02 -14.90
CA GLY A 109 -0.61 12.28 -14.70
C GLY A 109 0.88 12.19 -15.03
N GLU A 110 1.28 11.27 -15.90
CA GLU A 110 2.65 11.18 -16.40
C GLU A 110 2.93 12.29 -17.44
N LEU A 111 4.08 12.95 -17.33
CA LEU A 111 4.55 13.96 -18.27
C LEU A 111 5.66 13.40 -19.13
N ARG A 112 5.38 13.32 -20.43
CA ARG A 112 6.29 12.74 -21.41
C ARG A 112 6.80 13.81 -22.35
N TRP A 113 8.11 14.07 -22.30
CA TRP A 113 8.70 15.15 -23.09
C TRP A 113 8.61 14.85 -24.59
N ILE A 114 7.98 15.76 -25.35
CA ILE A 114 7.96 15.71 -26.81
C ILE A 114 9.25 16.33 -27.33
N LYS A 115 10.16 15.48 -27.85
CA LYS A 115 11.54 15.86 -28.18
C LYS A 115 11.67 16.96 -29.25
N THR A 116 10.71 17.06 -30.17
CA THR A 116 10.80 17.97 -31.32
C THR A 116 9.48 18.65 -31.66
N GLU A 117 9.56 19.85 -32.24
CA GLU A 117 8.39 20.56 -32.78
C GLU A 117 7.71 19.78 -33.92
N ALA A 118 8.48 19.07 -34.76
CA ALA A 118 7.93 18.24 -35.83
C ALA A 118 7.01 17.15 -35.27
N LEU A 119 7.44 16.51 -34.18
CA LEU A 119 6.65 15.49 -33.50
C LEU A 119 5.42 16.09 -32.79
N ALA A 120 5.54 17.28 -32.20
CA ALA A 120 4.39 17.98 -31.62
C ALA A 120 3.33 18.33 -32.70
N LYS A 121 3.76 18.77 -33.89
CA LYS A 121 2.88 18.99 -35.06
C LYS A 121 2.23 17.69 -35.54
N GLU A 122 2.98 16.59 -35.54
CA GLU A 122 2.49 15.28 -35.98
C GLU A 122 1.42 14.72 -35.03
N LEU A 123 1.62 14.88 -33.71
CA LEU A 123 0.70 14.40 -32.68
C LEU A 123 -0.52 15.32 -32.51
N TYR A 124 -0.31 16.63 -32.37
CA TYR A 124 -1.35 17.59 -31.98
C TYR A 124 -1.85 18.49 -33.12
N GLY A 125 -1.29 18.35 -34.33
CA GLY A 125 -1.65 19.12 -35.53
C GLY A 125 -0.86 20.43 -35.67
N VAL A 126 -1.07 21.14 -36.78
CA VAL A 126 -0.34 22.38 -37.12
C VAL A 126 -0.46 23.49 -36.06
N ASP A 127 -1.56 23.50 -35.29
CA ASP A 127 -1.83 24.43 -34.20
C ASP A 127 -1.38 23.91 -32.81
N TRP A 128 -0.45 22.94 -32.75
CA TRP A 128 0.04 22.34 -31.50
C TRP A 128 0.44 23.39 -30.44
N ASN A 129 1.09 24.48 -30.86
CA ASN A 129 1.54 25.56 -29.98
C ASN A 129 0.39 26.30 -29.28
N LYS A 130 -0.83 26.28 -29.84
CA LYS A 130 -2.05 26.81 -29.20
C LYS A 130 -2.71 25.82 -28.25
N LYS A 131 -2.19 24.59 -28.16
CA LYS A 131 -2.66 23.52 -27.27
C LYS A 131 -1.74 23.30 -26.07
N ILE A 132 -0.79 24.21 -25.85
CA ILE A 132 0.06 24.22 -24.65
C ILE A 132 -0.63 25.05 -23.57
N ILE A 133 -0.67 24.52 -22.35
CA ILE A 133 -1.02 25.26 -21.14
C ILE A 133 0.21 25.41 -20.25
N ASP A 134 0.39 26.60 -19.69
CA ASP A 134 1.37 26.83 -18.63
C ASP A 134 0.75 26.45 -17.30
N ILE A 135 1.47 25.69 -16.49
CA ILE A 135 1.10 25.49 -15.08
C ILE A 135 2.17 26.10 -14.17
N PRO A 136 1.77 26.68 -13.01
CA PRO A 136 2.72 27.05 -11.98
C PRO A 136 3.58 25.86 -11.54
N ILE A 137 4.87 26.10 -11.24
CA ILE A 137 5.81 25.06 -10.81
C ILE A 137 5.32 24.32 -9.55
N THR A 138 4.59 25.01 -8.66
CA THR A 138 3.97 24.43 -7.45
C THR A 138 2.92 23.37 -7.74
N PHE A 139 2.37 23.32 -8.95
CA PHE A 139 1.44 22.27 -9.39
C PHE A 139 2.09 21.26 -10.33
N PHE A 140 3.34 21.48 -10.75
CA PHE A 140 4.11 20.54 -11.55
C PHE A 140 4.43 19.28 -10.75
N ILE A 141 4.59 19.41 -9.43
CA ILE A 141 4.78 18.30 -8.50
C ILE A 141 3.62 17.30 -8.47
N ASN A 142 2.44 17.67 -8.97
CA ASN A 142 1.32 16.73 -9.07
C ASN A 142 1.50 15.72 -10.21
N TYR A 143 2.57 15.81 -11.01
CA TYR A 143 2.81 14.98 -12.18
C TYR A 143 4.11 14.17 -12.02
N LYS A 144 4.14 12.97 -12.60
CA LYS A 144 5.35 12.11 -12.66
C LYS A 144 6.07 12.34 -13.99
N ILE A 145 7.40 12.45 -14.00
CA ILE A 145 8.14 12.49 -15.27
C ILE A 145 8.24 11.08 -15.84
N GLY A 146 7.82 10.95 -17.10
CA GLY A 146 7.81 9.70 -17.84
C GLY A 146 8.85 9.60 -18.93
N SER A 147 8.82 8.48 -19.64
CA SER A 147 9.69 8.25 -20.79
C SER A 147 9.39 9.25 -21.93
N ASN A 148 10.45 9.73 -22.57
CA ASN A 148 10.34 10.71 -23.66
C ASN A 148 9.51 10.17 -24.83
N ILE A 149 8.84 11.06 -25.55
CA ILE A 149 8.22 10.74 -26.84
C ILE A 149 9.21 11.12 -27.93
N GLU A 150 9.81 10.09 -28.53
CA GLU A 150 10.82 10.23 -29.58
C GLU A 150 10.25 10.00 -30.98
N SER A 151 9.12 9.29 -31.07
CA SER A 151 8.36 9.07 -32.31
C SER A 151 6.87 8.85 -32.04
N LYS A 152 6.02 8.95 -33.07
CA LYS A 152 4.57 8.71 -32.99
C LYS A 152 4.21 7.28 -32.56
N ASN A 153 5.12 6.31 -32.75
CA ASN A 153 4.88 4.93 -32.32
C ASN A 153 4.97 4.76 -30.79
N ASN A 154 5.59 5.71 -30.09
CA ASN A 154 5.76 5.65 -28.64
C ASN A 154 4.67 6.40 -27.86
N TYR A 155 3.73 7.05 -28.55
CA TYR A 155 2.62 7.76 -27.92
C TYR A 155 1.41 7.86 -28.85
N ASN A 156 0.27 7.31 -28.41
CA ASN A 156 -0.97 7.32 -29.16
C ASN A 156 -1.98 8.28 -28.55
N LEU A 157 -1.99 9.52 -29.07
CA LEU A 157 -2.86 10.59 -28.60
C LEU A 157 -4.35 10.22 -28.59
N THR A 158 -4.82 9.47 -29.59
CA THR A 158 -6.23 9.07 -29.68
C THR A 158 -6.61 8.08 -28.59
N VAL A 159 -5.72 7.14 -28.27
CA VAL A 159 -5.91 6.16 -27.20
C VAL A 159 -5.91 6.85 -25.84
N THR A 160 -4.89 7.67 -25.54
CA THR A 160 -4.81 8.46 -24.29
C THR A 160 -6.04 9.37 -24.09
N LEU A 161 -6.54 10.01 -25.16
CA LEU A 161 -7.78 10.80 -25.10
C LEU A 161 -9.01 9.96 -24.78
N SER A 162 -9.10 8.75 -25.34
CA SER A 162 -10.24 7.85 -25.16
C SER A 162 -10.26 7.18 -23.78
N GLN A 163 -9.10 6.96 -23.18
CA GLN A 163 -8.96 6.37 -21.84
C GLN A 163 -9.20 7.41 -20.74
N SER A 164 -9.02 8.70 -21.03
CA SER A 164 -9.16 9.78 -20.04
C SER A 164 -10.57 10.41 -19.94
N ASN A 165 -11.65 9.68 -20.22
CA ASN A 165 -12.99 10.26 -20.36
C ASN A 165 -13.62 10.82 -19.07
N PHE A 166 -13.15 10.40 -17.89
CA PHE A 166 -13.69 10.83 -16.61
C PHE A 166 -12.60 11.14 -15.59
N VAL A 167 -12.87 12.09 -14.68
CA VAL A 167 -11.92 12.46 -13.61
C VAL A 167 -11.63 11.28 -12.71
N ASP A 168 -12.65 10.46 -12.39
CA ASP A 168 -12.49 9.24 -11.59
C ASP A 168 -11.46 8.27 -12.20
N ILE A 169 -11.50 8.06 -13.53
CA ILE A 169 -10.57 7.16 -14.22
C ILE A 169 -9.13 7.68 -14.14
N ASN A 170 -8.93 8.99 -14.33
CA ASN A 170 -7.58 9.56 -14.32
C ASN A 170 -7.01 9.75 -12.91
N LYS A 171 -7.86 9.62 -11.90
CA LYS A 171 -7.46 9.62 -10.50
C LYS A 171 -7.44 8.24 -9.89
N ASN A 172 -7.67 7.19 -10.69
CA ASN A 172 -7.81 5.82 -10.21
C ASN A 172 -8.79 5.73 -9.02
N VAL A 173 -9.85 6.54 -9.05
CA VAL A 173 -10.86 6.56 -8.01
C VAL A 173 -11.65 5.26 -8.08
N LYS A 174 -11.43 4.38 -7.11
CA LYS A 174 -12.28 3.20 -6.89
C LYS A 174 -13.64 3.71 -6.37
N LYS A 175 -14.72 3.39 -7.09
CA LYS A 175 -16.08 3.83 -6.76
C LYS A 175 -16.56 3.21 -5.44
N VAL A 176 -16.88 4.05 -4.46
CA VAL A 176 -17.68 3.66 -3.30
C VAL A 176 -19.13 3.54 -3.78
N GLY A 177 -19.58 2.28 -3.97
CA GLY A 177 -20.97 1.85 -4.16
C GLY A 177 -21.96 2.86 -4.76
N SER A 178 -22.15 2.84 -6.08
CA SER A 178 -23.45 3.21 -6.67
C SER A 178 -23.69 2.49 -8.01
N ASN A 179 -24.77 1.71 -8.04
CA ASN A 179 -25.23 0.83 -9.11
C ASN A 179 -25.85 1.62 -10.30
N PRO A 180 -25.41 1.48 -11.56
CA PRO A 180 -26.03 2.13 -12.71
C PRO A 180 -26.87 1.14 -13.53
N ASN A 181 -28.05 0.76 -13.03
CA ASN A 181 -29.18 0.40 -13.89
C ASN A 181 -30.48 0.32 -13.06
N SER A 182 -31.19 1.44 -12.97
CA SER A 182 -32.63 1.43 -12.67
C SER A 182 -33.36 1.55 -14.01
N PRO A 183 -34.14 0.55 -14.44
CA PRO A 183 -34.96 0.66 -15.64
C PRO A 183 -36.13 1.62 -15.38
N SER A 184 -36.39 2.51 -16.33
CA SER A 184 -37.60 3.33 -16.37
C SER A 184 -38.85 2.45 -16.55
N THR A 185 -39.72 2.39 -15.54
CA THR A 185 -41.11 1.89 -15.67
C THR A 185 -42.09 2.71 -14.81
N PRO A 186 -43.36 2.85 -15.22
CA PRO A 186 -44.19 4.01 -14.89
C PRO A 186 -44.83 3.95 -13.50
N SER A 187 -45.17 5.15 -13.02
CA SER A 187 -45.85 5.45 -11.75
C SER A 187 -47.01 4.50 -11.39
N PRO A 188 -46.98 3.82 -10.23
CA PRO A 188 -48.15 3.21 -9.63
C PRO A 188 -48.92 4.23 -8.75
N ALA A 189 -50.24 4.13 -8.78
CA ALA A 189 -51.17 4.89 -7.95
C ALA A 189 -51.10 4.50 -6.45
N PRO A 190 -51.48 5.38 -5.52
CA PRO A 190 -51.36 5.12 -4.08
C PRO A 190 -52.37 4.07 -3.59
N ALA A 191 -51.89 3.12 -2.79
CA ALA A 191 -52.69 2.14 -2.04
C ALA A 191 -52.63 2.43 -0.52
N PRO A 192 -53.67 2.05 0.26
CA PRO A 192 -53.98 2.68 1.54
C PRO A 192 -53.19 2.13 2.73
N THR A 193 -53.07 2.98 3.76
CA THR A 193 -52.37 2.79 5.03
C THR A 193 -53.04 1.75 5.95
N PRO A 194 -52.31 0.77 6.51
CA PRO A 194 -52.80 -0.05 7.62
C PRO A 194 -52.46 0.53 9.01
N SER A 195 -53.35 0.26 9.96
CA SER A 195 -53.39 0.73 11.36
C SER A 195 -52.36 0.02 12.27
N PRO A 196 -51.85 0.67 13.34
CA PRO A 196 -50.81 0.10 14.20
C PRO A 196 -51.32 -1.00 15.15
N THR A 197 -50.45 -1.96 15.44
CA THR A 197 -50.58 -3.00 16.48
C THR A 197 -49.63 -2.65 17.65
N PRO A 198 -50.00 -2.85 18.93
CA PRO A 198 -49.22 -2.36 20.08
C PRO A 198 -47.97 -3.21 20.39
N THR A 199 -46.95 -2.53 20.91
CA THR A 199 -45.63 -3.06 21.30
C THR A 199 -45.56 -3.34 22.81
N PRO A 200 -44.93 -4.43 23.28
CA PRO A 200 -44.77 -4.72 24.70
C PRO A 200 -43.61 -3.94 25.36
N THR A 201 -43.76 -3.75 26.68
CA THR A 201 -42.90 -2.95 27.58
C THR A 201 -41.57 -3.66 27.93
N PRO A 202 -40.41 -2.98 27.92
CA PRO A 202 -39.13 -3.53 28.38
C PRO A 202 -38.87 -3.34 29.89
N GLU A 203 -38.10 -4.28 30.46
CA GLU A 203 -37.57 -4.33 31.84
C GLU A 203 -36.48 -3.26 32.12
N PRO A 204 -36.20 -2.93 33.40
CA PRO A 204 -35.33 -1.81 33.78
C PRO A 204 -33.83 -2.13 33.70
N THR A 205 -33.08 -1.16 33.18
CA THR A 205 -31.61 -1.14 33.02
C THR A 205 -30.91 -0.69 34.32
N PRO A 206 -29.78 -1.30 34.73
CA PRO A 206 -29.00 -0.87 35.90
C PRO A 206 -28.19 0.42 35.66
N GLU A 207 -27.92 1.14 36.75
CA GLU A 207 -27.32 2.48 36.82
C GLU A 207 -25.79 2.48 36.53
N PRO A 208 -25.26 3.47 35.79
CA PRO A 208 -23.85 3.51 35.39
C PRO A 208 -22.89 3.99 36.48
N GLU A 209 -21.71 3.35 36.51
CA GLU A 209 -20.54 3.67 37.34
C GLU A 209 -19.83 4.96 36.83
N PRO A 210 -19.20 5.77 37.71
CA PRO A 210 -18.68 7.10 37.36
C PRO A 210 -17.55 7.07 36.30
N THR A 211 -17.67 8.00 35.36
CA THR A 211 -16.73 8.26 34.26
C THR A 211 -15.40 8.86 34.75
N PRO A 212 -14.23 8.36 34.31
CA PRO A 212 -12.94 8.99 34.59
C PRO A 212 -12.80 10.36 33.92
N THR A 213 -12.04 11.23 34.56
CA THR A 213 -11.79 12.64 34.16
C THR A 213 -10.89 12.71 32.90
N PRO A 214 -11.08 13.66 31.97
CA PRO A 214 -10.21 13.81 30.80
C PRO A 214 -8.76 14.15 31.20
N GLY A 215 -7.82 13.27 30.86
CA GLY A 215 -6.38 13.58 30.88
C GLY A 215 -6.06 14.62 29.80
N GLY A 216 -5.17 15.57 30.10
CA GLY A 216 -4.77 16.63 29.17
C GLY A 216 -4.17 16.06 27.88
N GLY A 217 -4.54 16.65 26.72
CA GLY A 217 -4.03 16.23 25.41
C GLY A 217 -2.52 16.37 25.26
N GLY A 218 -1.93 15.52 24.42
CA GLY A 218 -0.49 15.41 24.20
C GLY A 218 0.16 16.67 23.65
N THR A 219 1.44 16.84 23.97
CA THR A 219 2.23 18.00 23.52
C THR A 219 2.70 17.77 22.09
N SER A 220 2.62 18.81 21.25
CA SER A 220 3.18 18.79 19.90
C SER A 220 4.56 19.46 19.87
N TYR A 221 5.55 18.73 19.36
CA TYR A 221 6.91 19.19 19.10
C TYR A 221 7.19 19.25 17.61
N TYR A 222 8.15 20.08 17.20
CA TYR A 222 8.48 20.33 15.81
C TYR A 222 9.97 20.13 15.55
N ILE A 223 10.28 19.44 14.44
CA ILE A 223 11.63 19.34 13.87
C ILE A 223 11.69 20.16 12.58
N ARG A 224 12.76 20.92 12.38
CA ARG A 224 13.07 21.64 11.13
C ARG A 224 14.57 21.70 10.92
N THR A 225 15.05 21.64 9.68
CA THR A 225 16.49 21.80 9.39
C THR A 225 17.07 23.16 9.80
N ASP A 226 16.23 24.18 9.97
CA ASP A 226 16.59 25.53 10.46
C ASP A 226 16.26 25.73 11.96
N GLY A 227 15.98 24.65 12.70
CA GLY A 227 15.76 24.64 14.14
C GLY A 227 17.06 24.80 14.96
N GLY A 228 16.93 24.73 16.29
CA GLY A 228 18.06 24.79 17.22
C GLY A 228 18.26 23.48 17.99
N ASN A 229 19.38 23.36 18.71
CA ASN A 229 19.62 22.22 19.61
C ASN A 229 18.74 22.29 20.89
N ALA A 230 18.87 21.27 21.75
CA ALA A 230 18.09 21.17 23.00
C ALA A 230 18.27 22.34 23.98
N THR A 231 19.41 23.04 23.95
CA THR A 231 19.66 24.23 24.80
C THR A 231 19.05 25.49 24.19
N GLN A 232 19.04 25.56 22.85
CA GLN A 232 18.58 26.72 22.10
C GLN A 232 17.05 26.77 22.00
N CYS A 233 16.41 25.63 21.71
CA CYS A 233 14.99 25.54 21.39
C CYS A 233 14.24 24.57 22.31
N THR A 234 12.98 24.91 22.61
CA THR A 234 12.07 24.05 23.38
C THR A 234 11.40 22.96 22.55
N GLY A 235 11.42 23.07 21.21
CA GLY A 235 10.69 22.19 20.29
C GLY A 235 9.20 22.53 20.15
N LEU A 236 8.65 23.45 20.96
CA LEU A 236 7.20 23.68 21.10
C LEU A 236 6.57 24.58 20.03
N ALA A 237 7.36 25.11 19.09
CA ALA A 237 6.85 25.98 18.04
C ALA A 237 7.44 25.61 16.68
N ASN A 238 6.61 25.61 15.63
CA ASN A 238 7.03 25.41 14.25
C ASN A 238 7.68 26.69 13.68
N ILE A 239 8.80 27.11 14.28
CA ILE A 239 9.52 28.34 13.97
C ILE A 239 11.02 28.01 13.93
N ALA A 240 11.75 28.57 12.97
CA ALA A 240 13.21 28.47 12.90
C ALA A 240 13.88 29.05 14.15
N TYR A 241 15.08 28.58 14.49
CA TYR A 241 15.89 29.22 15.51
C TYR A 241 16.42 30.56 14.99
N SER A 242 16.31 31.62 15.81
CA SER A 242 16.72 32.98 15.43
C SER A 242 18.25 33.17 15.35
N GLY A 243 19.03 32.17 15.76
CA GLY A 243 20.49 32.24 15.87
C GLY A 243 20.99 32.81 17.19
N ASN A 244 20.10 33.18 18.14
CA ASN A 244 20.49 33.67 19.46
C ASN A 244 19.47 33.30 20.56
N GLY A 245 19.94 33.26 21.80
CA GLY A 245 19.15 32.96 22.99
C GLY A 245 19.08 31.47 23.31
N THR A 246 18.64 31.17 24.54
CA THR A 246 18.46 29.82 25.08
C THR A 246 16.99 29.59 25.40
N GLY A 247 16.51 28.34 25.31
CA GLY A 247 15.12 27.99 25.63
C GLY A 247 14.07 28.77 24.84
N GLN A 248 14.38 29.13 23.59
CA GLN A 248 13.46 29.86 22.72
C GLN A 248 12.33 28.93 22.26
N ALA A 249 11.14 29.50 22.07
CA ALA A 249 10.02 28.78 21.46
C ALA A 249 10.28 28.64 19.95
N CYS A 250 10.97 27.58 19.57
CA CYS A 250 11.34 27.22 18.20
C CYS A 250 11.43 25.70 18.06
N ALA A 251 11.52 25.23 16.82
CA ALA A 251 11.66 23.83 16.48
C ALA A 251 13.07 23.33 16.84
N TRP A 252 13.19 22.03 17.11
CA TRP A 252 14.49 21.39 17.17
C TRP A 252 15.05 21.16 15.77
N SER A 253 16.38 21.14 15.65
CA SER A 253 17.03 20.99 14.35
C SER A 253 16.96 19.58 13.75
N HIS A 254 16.70 18.57 14.58
CA HIS A 254 16.89 17.17 14.20
C HIS A 254 16.09 16.19 15.08
N PRO A 255 15.63 15.03 14.56
CA PRO A 255 14.92 14.01 15.35
C PRO A 255 15.71 13.48 16.55
N PHE A 256 17.04 13.34 16.47
CA PHE A 256 17.87 12.93 17.62
C PHE A 256 17.84 13.94 18.78
N ILE A 257 17.41 15.18 18.57
CA ILE A 257 17.19 16.07 19.72
C ILE A 257 15.95 15.62 20.50
N ALA A 258 14.89 15.17 19.83
CA ALA A 258 13.70 14.64 20.49
C ALA A 258 13.95 13.25 21.10
N LEU A 259 14.61 12.38 20.34
CA LEU A 259 14.84 10.96 20.63
C LEU A 259 16.34 10.63 20.44
N PRO A 260 17.21 11.10 21.34
CA PRO A 260 18.67 10.96 21.20
C PRO A 260 19.13 9.51 21.34
N PRO A 261 20.11 9.04 20.54
CA PRO A 261 20.78 7.75 20.73
C PRO A 261 21.29 7.59 22.17
N ASP A 262 20.91 6.50 22.83
CA ASP A 262 21.22 6.17 24.24
C ASP A 262 20.99 7.31 25.25
N GLY A 263 20.17 8.29 24.88
CA GLY A 263 19.98 9.52 25.65
C GLY A 263 18.62 9.62 26.34
N ILE A 264 18.45 10.71 27.07
CA ILE A 264 17.17 11.03 27.71
C ILE A 264 16.21 11.55 26.64
N LYS A 265 15.14 10.79 26.40
CA LYS A 265 14.03 11.14 25.51
C LYS A 265 13.39 12.46 25.98
N ARG A 266 13.14 13.39 25.05
CA ARG A 266 12.57 14.72 25.34
C ARG A 266 11.08 14.84 25.04
N ILE A 267 10.49 13.79 24.48
CA ILE A 267 9.05 13.62 24.32
C ILE A 267 8.57 12.47 25.21
N ASN A 268 7.31 12.51 25.62
CA ASN A 268 6.66 11.47 26.43
C ASN A 268 5.70 10.62 25.60
N GLY A 269 5.22 9.54 26.21
CA GLY A 269 4.09 8.79 25.68
C GLY A 269 2.87 9.67 25.44
N GLY A 270 2.26 9.55 24.25
CA GLY A 270 1.09 10.32 23.83
C GLY A 270 1.40 11.71 23.25
N ASP A 271 2.68 12.11 23.17
CA ASP A 271 3.09 13.34 22.48
C ASP A 271 3.11 13.14 20.95
N THR A 272 3.15 14.26 20.22
CA THR A 272 3.28 14.27 18.76
C THR A 272 4.56 14.99 18.35
N LEU A 273 5.40 14.36 17.52
CA LEU A 273 6.56 14.97 16.88
C LEU A 273 6.27 15.19 15.40
N ILE A 274 6.28 16.45 14.95
CA ILE A 274 6.04 16.82 13.55
C ILE A 274 7.37 17.19 12.89
N ILE A 275 7.77 16.44 11.87
CA ILE A 275 9.02 16.64 11.13
C ILE A 275 8.73 17.44 9.86
N ALA A 276 9.29 18.65 9.78
CA ALA A 276 9.21 19.47 8.58
C ALA A 276 9.93 18.80 7.42
N ASN A 277 9.46 19.06 6.20
CA ASN A 277 10.15 18.60 5.00
C ASN A 277 11.63 18.99 5.02
N GLY A 278 12.46 18.04 4.66
CA GLY A 278 13.91 18.14 4.69
C GLY A 278 14.51 16.75 4.57
N SER A 279 15.83 16.72 4.48
CA SER A 279 16.63 15.50 4.49
C SER A 279 17.46 15.51 5.76
N TYR A 280 17.26 14.51 6.62
CA TYR A 280 17.82 14.41 7.96
C TYR A 280 18.73 13.18 8.02
N MET A 281 20.03 13.41 8.21
CA MET A 281 21.02 12.34 8.34
C MET A 281 20.84 11.61 9.68
N MET A 282 20.86 10.29 9.66
CA MET A 282 20.62 9.45 10.83
C MET A 282 21.84 8.57 11.04
N GLY A 283 22.51 8.73 12.18
CA GLY A 283 23.78 8.08 12.49
C GLY A 283 24.84 9.07 12.95
N TYR A 284 26.09 8.64 12.96
CA TYR A 284 27.20 9.44 13.48
C TYR A 284 27.42 10.70 12.63
N GLY A 285 27.58 11.85 13.29
CA GLY A 285 27.68 13.19 12.67
C GLY A 285 26.34 13.93 12.56
N ALA A 286 25.22 13.29 12.92
CA ALA A 286 23.91 13.93 12.93
C ALA A 286 23.74 14.92 14.10
N PRO A 287 22.98 16.01 13.98
CA PRO A 287 22.73 16.88 15.13
C PRO A 287 22.01 16.12 16.26
N GLY A 288 22.60 16.12 17.45
CA GLY A 288 22.08 15.39 18.63
C GLY A 288 22.63 13.97 18.80
N ASP A 289 23.72 13.63 18.10
CA ASP A 289 24.48 12.39 18.20
C ASP A 289 25.47 12.35 19.39
N ASP A 290 25.21 13.10 20.46
CA ASP A 290 26.17 13.35 21.56
C ASP A 290 26.73 12.05 22.20
N SER A 291 25.99 10.94 22.13
CA SER A 291 26.38 9.62 22.67
C SER A 291 27.02 8.69 21.64
N CYS A 292 27.06 9.07 20.35
CA CYS A 292 27.52 8.21 19.27
C CYS A 292 29.05 8.19 19.15
N ASP A 293 29.59 7.05 18.75
CA ASP A 293 31.03 6.83 18.61
C ASP A 293 31.36 6.15 17.27
N THR A 294 32.54 6.45 16.70
CA THR A 294 33.02 5.83 15.46
C THR A 294 33.43 4.37 15.61
N ASP A 295 33.71 3.91 16.83
CA ASP A 295 34.04 2.53 17.17
C ASP A 295 32.77 1.64 17.24
N TYR A 296 31.63 2.24 17.62
CA TYR A 296 30.33 1.57 17.75
C TYR A 296 29.21 2.36 17.06
N PRO A 297 29.35 2.68 15.76
CA PRO A 297 28.42 3.58 15.09
C PRO A 297 27.04 2.94 14.89
N TYR A 298 26.96 1.61 14.97
CA TYR A 298 25.72 0.85 14.87
C TYR A 298 24.75 1.14 16.01
N ASP A 299 25.24 1.61 17.16
CA ASP A 299 24.41 2.05 18.30
C ASP A 299 23.83 3.46 18.10
N CYS A 300 24.26 4.18 17.06
CA CYS A 300 23.80 5.55 16.77
C CYS A 300 22.43 5.58 16.09
N MET A 301 21.42 5.05 16.79
CA MET A 301 20.04 4.93 16.31
C MET A 301 19.10 5.86 17.07
N MET A 302 17.96 6.19 16.47
CA MET A 302 16.90 6.90 17.19
C MET A 302 16.47 6.06 18.40
N ALA A 303 16.44 6.64 19.60
CA ALA A 303 16.00 5.91 20.79
C ALA A 303 14.55 5.43 20.66
N PRO A 304 14.18 4.28 21.30
CA PRO A 304 12.86 3.69 21.15
C PRO A 304 11.74 4.69 21.43
N ILE A 305 10.74 4.77 20.56
CA ILE A 305 9.67 5.76 20.69
C ILE A 305 8.88 5.51 21.99
N PRO A 306 8.66 6.50 22.87
CA PRO A 306 7.88 6.32 24.09
C PRO A 306 6.46 5.83 23.80
N SER A 307 6.00 4.81 24.52
CA SER A 307 4.65 4.25 24.34
C SER A 307 3.55 5.24 24.70
N GLY A 308 2.57 5.41 23.83
CA GLY A 308 1.35 6.15 24.12
C GLY A 308 0.31 5.28 24.84
N THR A 309 -0.93 5.72 24.80
CA THR A 309 -2.11 4.92 25.18
C THR A 309 -3.01 4.72 23.96
N ILE A 310 -3.97 3.80 24.04
CA ILE A 310 -4.94 3.56 22.95
C ILE A 310 -5.68 4.85 22.57
N ASP A 311 -6.10 5.64 23.57
CA ASP A 311 -6.82 6.89 23.37
C ASP A 311 -5.91 8.06 22.94
N GLN A 312 -4.60 7.92 23.15
CA GLN A 312 -3.62 8.95 22.90
C GLN A 312 -2.28 8.32 22.48
N PRO A 313 -2.17 7.87 21.22
CA PRO A 313 -0.93 7.28 20.72
C PRO A 313 0.19 8.32 20.67
N THR A 314 1.43 7.86 20.78
CA THR A 314 2.60 8.71 20.45
C THR A 314 2.72 8.77 18.93
N ARG A 315 2.85 9.99 18.38
CA ARG A 315 2.74 10.20 16.93
C ARG A 315 4.02 10.80 16.37
N ILE A 316 4.61 10.18 15.35
CA ILE A 316 5.78 10.68 14.61
C ILE A 316 5.34 10.96 13.17
N LEU A 317 5.21 12.24 12.81
CA LEU A 317 4.46 12.66 11.63
C LEU A 317 5.28 13.57 10.72
N GLY A 318 5.30 13.31 9.42
CA GLY A 318 5.80 14.29 8.45
C GLY A 318 4.86 15.49 8.31
N GLN A 319 5.38 16.67 8.02
CA GLN A 319 4.63 17.94 7.99
C GLN A 319 3.33 17.92 7.16
N TYR A 320 3.25 17.06 6.14
CA TYR A 320 2.10 16.95 5.24
C TYR A 320 1.23 15.70 5.46
N TRP A 321 1.39 15.01 6.60
CA TRP A 321 0.65 13.78 6.91
C TRP A 321 -0.88 13.94 6.76
N ASN A 322 -1.43 15.09 7.17
CA ASN A 322 -2.87 15.38 7.11
C ASN A 322 -3.32 16.13 5.85
N SER A 323 -2.43 16.31 4.87
CA SER A 323 -2.70 17.04 3.62
C SER A 323 -2.33 16.23 2.38
N GLY A 324 -2.48 14.90 2.49
CA GLY A 324 -2.28 13.95 1.39
C GLY A 324 -0.84 13.46 1.24
N CYS A 325 0.07 13.83 2.15
CA CYS A 325 1.46 13.40 2.14
C CYS A 325 2.18 13.60 0.80
N ALA A 326 1.96 14.76 0.16
CA ALA A 326 2.54 15.06 -1.15
C ALA A 326 4.07 15.11 -1.15
N ASN A 327 4.68 15.39 0.02
CA ASN A 327 6.11 15.36 0.23
C ASN A 327 6.38 14.73 1.60
N LYS A 328 7.43 13.94 1.67
CA LYS A 328 7.87 13.26 2.89
C LYS A 328 9.19 13.88 3.36
N PRO A 329 9.37 14.23 4.64
CA PRO A 329 10.72 14.34 5.19
C PRO A 329 11.44 13.01 5.03
N GLU A 330 12.71 13.10 4.63
CA GLU A 330 13.59 11.96 4.45
C GLU A 330 14.48 11.81 5.68
N LEU A 331 14.48 10.61 6.26
CA LEU A 331 15.45 10.18 7.26
C LEU A 331 16.40 9.20 6.57
N TYR A 332 17.67 9.59 6.40
CA TYR A 332 18.63 8.78 5.65
C TYR A 332 19.83 8.34 6.48
N GLY A 333 20.21 7.08 6.34
CA GLY A 333 21.33 6.47 7.05
C GLY A 333 22.70 7.03 6.71
N VAL A 334 23.54 7.24 7.72
CA VAL A 334 24.96 7.61 7.55
C VAL A 334 25.86 6.93 8.57
N GLU A 335 27.02 6.51 8.11
CA GLU A 335 28.07 5.95 8.96
C GLU A 335 27.67 4.65 9.68
N ARG A 336 26.80 3.82 9.08
CA ARG A 336 26.46 2.47 9.57
C ARG A 336 25.71 2.44 10.93
N PRO A 337 24.58 3.15 11.13
CA PRO A 337 23.67 2.82 12.22
C PRO A 337 23.02 1.47 11.92
N TRP A 338 22.67 0.72 12.96
CA TRP A 338 21.94 -0.53 12.78
C TRP A 338 20.51 -0.28 12.30
N ALA A 339 19.85 0.78 12.77
CA ALA A 339 18.51 1.16 12.38
C ALA A 339 18.30 2.67 12.32
N ILE A 340 17.35 3.12 11.51
CA ILE A 340 16.90 4.53 11.48
C ILE A 340 15.90 4.81 12.61
N MET A 341 14.93 3.91 12.81
CA MET A 341 13.91 4.01 13.85
C MET A 341 13.84 2.75 14.71
N ASP A 342 13.63 2.93 16.01
CA ASP A 342 13.45 1.85 16.98
C ASP A 342 12.07 1.89 17.63
N LEU A 343 11.35 0.77 17.55
CA LEU A 343 10.05 0.52 18.17
C LEU A 343 10.09 -0.60 19.22
N THR A 344 11.29 -0.98 19.66
CA THR A 344 11.47 -1.98 20.72
C THR A 344 10.74 -1.55 21.99
N LYS A 345 9.74 -2.36 22.39
CA LYS A 345 8.85 -2.14 23.55
C LYS A 345 8.00 -0.86 23.46
N SER A 346 7.85 -0.31 22.26
CA SER A 346 7.01 0.85 21.97
C SER A 346 5.60 0.39 21.65
N ASN A 347 4.59 0.91 22.35
CA ASN A 347 3.19 0.54 22.15
C ASN A 347 2.32 1.77 21.88
N ASN A 348 1.21 1.59 21.16
CA ASN A 348 0.29 2.68 20.81
C ASN A 348 1.01 3.79 20.05
N ILE A 349 1.56 3.45 18.89
CA ILE A 349 2.39 4.34 18.08
C ILE A 349 1.73 4.61 16.73
N GLU A 350 1.87 5.82 16.24
CA GLU A 350 1.49 6.20 14.88
C GLU A 350 2.68 6.86 14.17
N ILE A 351 3.14 6.28 13.07
CA ILE A 351 4.18 6.85 12.21
C ILE A 351 3.58 7.13 10.85
N GLN A 352 3.63 8.39 10.40
CA GLN A 352 3.09 8.75 9.10
C GLN A 352 3.96 9.67 8.26
N CYS A 353 3.86 9.49 6.95
CA CYS A 353 4.33 10.43 5.94
C CYS A 353 5.84 10.68 6.00
N MET A 354 6.65 9.63 5.82
CA MET A 354 8.11 9.73 5.87
C MET A 354 8.76 8.85 4.81
N GLU A 355 9.94 9.28 4.37
CA GLU A 355 10.87 8.49 3.59
C GLU A 355 12.00 8.04 4.52
N ILE A 356 12.29 6.74 4.53
CA ILE A 356 13.32 6.10 5.32
C ILE A 356 14.22 5.39 4.33
N THR A 357 15.47 5.83 4.23
CA THR A 357 16.40 5.35 3.20
C THR A 357 17.82 5.38 3.71
N ASP A 358 18.77 5.09 2.83
CA ASP A 358 20.09 5.68 2.89
C ASP A 358 20.48 6.34 1.55
N HIS A 359 21.69 6.88 1.46
CA HIS A 359 22.22 7.53 0.26
C HIS A 359 23.40 6.73 -0.30
N SER A 360 23.27 5.41 -0.36
CA SER A 360 24.28 4.48 -0.83
C SER A 360 23.69 3.50 -1.84
N ASN A 361 24.56 2.87 -2.62
CA ASN A 361 24.20 1.69 -3.42
C ASN A 361 24.75 0.40 -2.84
N CYS A 362 25.39 0.48 -1.67
CA CYS A 362 26.06 -0.67 -1.09
C CYS A 362 25.06 -1.59 -0.39
N VAL A 363 25.35 -2.88 -0.42
CA VAL A 363 24.61 -3.91 0.33
C VAL A 363 25.55 -4.56 1.34
N GLU A 364 25.06 -4.78 2.54
CA GLU A 364 25.83 -5.38 3.61
C GLU A 364 26.21 -6.82 3.25
N ASP A 365 27.49 -7.15 3.41
CA ASP A 365 28.05 -8.48 3.11
C ASP A 365 27.91 -9.02 1.69
N HIS A 366 27.41 -8.20 0.76
CA HIS A 366 27.35 -8.52 -0.67
C HIS A 366 28.69 -9.05 -1.18
N SER A 367 28.67 -10.18 -1.89
CA SER A 367 29.91 -10.85 -2.36
C SER A 367 30.49 -10.25 -3.65
N GLY A 368 29.72 -9.40 -4.34
CA GLY A 368 30.15 -8.62 -5.51
C GLY A 368 30.76 -7.25 -5.19
N SER A 369 30.70 -6.32 -6.14
CA SER A 369 31.40 -5.02 -6.06
C SER A 369 30.74 -3.96 -5.17
N ILE A 370 29.48 -4.16 -4.77
CA ILE A 370 28.72 -3.19 -3.98
C ILE A 370 28.75 -3.47 -2.47
N LYS A 371 29.75 -4.22 -1.96
CA LYS A 371 29.84 -4.49 -0.53
C LYS A 371 30.00 -3.20 0.29
N CYS A 372 29.15 -3.02 1.31
CA CYS A 372 29.31 -1.89 2.23
C CYS A 372 30.63 -1.94 3.00
N LYS A 373 31.26 -0.77 3.20
CA LYS A 373 32.49 -0.64 3.98
C LYS A 373 32.16 -0.75 5.48
N ARG A 374 32.68 -1.78 6.15
CA ARG A 374 32.44 -2.04 7.58
C ARG A 374 33.68 -1.94 8.48
N ASP A 375 34.88 -2.07 7.91
CA ASP A 375 36.09 -2.33 8.72
C ASP A 375 36.83 -1.08 9.19
N SER A 376 36.54 0.09 8.61
CA SER A 376 37.19 1.35 9.03
C SER A 376 36.33 2.56 8.72
N TYR A 377 36.27 3.50 9.66
CA TYR A 377 35.68 4.82 9.44
C TYR A 377 36.45 5.62 8.36
N PRO A 378 35.79 6.46 7.53
CA PRO A 378 34.33 6.60 7.40
C PRO A 378 33.72 5.39 6.70
N TYR A 379 32.55 4.96 7.15
CA TYR A 379 31.82 3.78 6.64
C TYR A 379 30.96 4.11 5.41
N GLY A 380 30.61 5.39 5.21
CA GLY A 380 29.81 5.86 4.07
C GLY A 380 28.35 6.17 4.43
N THR A 381 27.56 6.54 3.43
CA THR A 381 26.19 7.06 3.59
C THR A 381 25.14 5.95 3.58
N TRP A 382 25.30 4.96 4.45
CA TRP A 382 24.43 3.79 4.49
C TRP A 382 23.96 3.45 5.91
N ALA A 383 22.80 2.78 6.00
CA ALA A 383 22.27 2.17 7.22
C ALA A 383 21.89 0.71 6.96
N ALA A 384 21.95 -0.12 8.00
CA ALA A 384 21.59 -1.53 7.85
C ALA A 384 20.07 -1.70 7.69
N THR A 385 19.28 -1.23 8.66
CA THR A 385 17.83 -1.42 8.69
C THR A 385 17.06 -0.10 8.76
N GLY A 386 15.84 -0.07 8.24
CA GLY A 386 14.96 1.09 8.33
C GLY A 386 14.31 1.16 9.70
N ILE A 387 13.45 0.18 10.00
CA ILE A 387 12.72 0.09 11.26
C ILE A 387 13.06 -1.22 11.96
N ILE A 388 13.45 -1.14 13.23
CA ILE A 388 13.53 -2.32 14.12
C ILE A 388 12.40 -2.29 15.14
N ALA A 389 11.87 -3.46 15.49
CA ALA A 389 10.88 -3.56 16.56
C ALA A 389 10.88 -4.94 17.22
N SER A 390 10.59 -4.95 18.52
CA SER A 390 10.24 -6.17 19.24
C SER A 390 9.38 -5.86 20.45
N ASP A 391 8.54 -6.81 20.87
CA ASP A 391 7.63 -6.65 22.02
C ASP A 391 6.74 -5.39 21.90
N SER A 392 6.21 -5.14 20.70
CA SER A 392 5.54 -3.89 20.35
C SER A 392 4.11 -4.13 19.90
N SER A 393 3.17 -3.31 20.41
CA SER A 393 1.74 -3.48 20.16
C SER A 393 1.00 -2.21 19.77
N ASN A 394 -0.08 -2.36 18.99
CA ASN A 394 -0.94 -1.29 18.52
C ASN A 394 -0.16 -0.18 17.79
N VAL A 395 0.38 -0.53 16.62
CA VAL A 395 1.21 0.39 15.80
C VAL A 395 0.55 0.61 14.44
N LEU A 396 0.45 1.88 14.03
CA LEU A 396 0.08 2.27 12.67
C LEU A 396 1.28 2.85 11.94
N LEU A 397 1.66 2.22 10.83
CA LEU A 397 2.60 2.75 9.85
C LEU A 397 1.81 3.16 8.60
N LYS A 398 1.87 4.44 8.22
CA LYS A 398 1.03 4.95 7.12
C LYS A 398 1.72 5.93 6.19
N ASN A 399 1.55 5.77 4.88
CA ASN A 399 2.18 6.64 3.87
C ASN A 399 3.70 6.68 4.01
N LEU A 400 4.37 5.54 4.10
CA LEU A 400 5.82 5.45 4.27
C LEU A 400 6.50 4.94 3.00
N ASN A 401 7.70 5.45 2.72
CA ASN A 401 8.59 4.89 1.70
C ASN A 401 9.85 4.41 2.42
N ILE A 402 10.09 3.11 2.46
CA ILE A 402 11.24 2.47 3.10
C ILE A 402 12.05 1.78 2.00
N HIS A 403 13.24 2.26 1.69
CA HIS A 403 13.97 1.73 0.53
C HIS A 403 15.48 1.89 0.61
N GLY A 404 16.20 1.13 -0.23
CA GLY A 404 17.63 1.31 -0.49
C GLY A 404 18.56 0.98 0.68
N LEU A 405 18.06 0.37 1.75
CA LEU A 405 18.87 0.07 2.93
C LEU A 405 19.77 -1.13 2.69
N ALA A 406 20.93 -1.14 3.34
CA ALA A 406 21.97 -2.15 3.08
C ALA A 406 21.58 -3.57 3.53
N VAL A 407 20.62 -3.70 4.46
CA VAL A 407 20.08 -4.97 4.95
C VAL A 407 18.56 -4.99 4.75
N ASN A 408 17.77 -4.58 5.75
CA ASN A 408 16.33 -4.84 5.78
C ASN A 408 15.53 -3.53 5.71
N GLY A 409 14.36 -3.58 5.09
CA GLY A 409 13.38 -2.51 5.27
C GLY A 409 12.90 -2.45 6.72
N ILE A 410 12.39 -3.59 7.20
CA ILE A 410 11.91 -3.79 8.57
C ILE A 410 12.53 -5.07 9.14
N ASN A 411 13.05 -5.01 10.37
CA ASN A 411 13.41 -6.20 11.15
C ASN A 411 12.58 -6.23 12.44
N ALA A 412 11.54 -7.05 12.47
CA ALA A 412 10.54 -6.99 13.53
C ALA A 412 9.75 -8.28 13.74
N GLY A 413 9.60 -8.66 15.02
CA GLY A 413 8.82 -9.81 15.48
C GLY A 413 8.30 -9.59 16.90
N ARG A 414 7.54 -10.54 17.45
CA ARG A 414 6.83 -10.37 18.74
C ARG A 414 5.91 -9.14 18.75
N LEU A 415 5.20 -8.95 17.65
CA LEU A 415 4.31 -7.82 17.43
C LEU A 415 2.85 -8.17 17.72
N THR A 416 2.04 -7.18 18.09
CA THR A 416 0.60 -7.37 18.31
C THR A 416 -0.20 -6.20 17.74
N ASP A 417 -1.19 -6.46 16.90
CA ASP A 417 -2.11 -5.42 16.41
C ASP A 417 -1.40 -4.29 15.64
N TRP A 418 -0.57 -4.68 14.68
CA TRP A 418 0.10 -3.75 13.76
C TRP A 418 -0.69 -3.56 12.48
N THR A 419 -0.71 -2.33 11.96
CA THR A 419 -1.32 -1.98 10.68
C THR A 419 -0.35 -1.19 9.82
N LEU A 420 -0.13 -1.65 8.60
CA LEU A 420 0.56 -0.95 7.53
C LEU A 420 -0.47 -0.51 6.47
N GLU A 421 -0.51 0.79 6.17
CA GLU A 421 -1.43 1.36 5.18
C GLU A 421 -0.69 2.27 4.20
N ASN A 422 -0.70 1.94 2.91
CA ASN A 422 0.00 2.71 1.86
C ASN A 422 1.51 2.84 2.18
N VAL A 423 2.20 1.71 2.21
CA VAL A 423 3.62 1.61 2.59
C VAL A 423 4.40 0.91 1.48
N ASP A 424 5.46 1.56 1.02
CA ASP A 424 6.42 0.99 0.08
C ASP A 424 7.64 0.49 0.85
N ILE A 425 8.05 -0.77 0.65
CA ILE A 425 9.25 -1.40 1.19
C ILE A 425 10.02 -2.01 0.01
N ILE A 426 10.98 -1.26 -0.52
CA ILE A 426 11.50 -1.49 -1.88
C ILE A 426 13.03 -1.57 -1.90
N ALA A 427 13.60 -2.54 -2.63
CA ALA A 427 15.03 -2.60 -2.94
C ALA A 427 15.95 -2.46 -1.73
N ASN A 428 15.61 -3.16 -0.64
CA ASN A 428 16.53 -3.34 0.49
C ASN A 428 17.44 -4.52 0.17
N GLY A 429 18.72 -4.39 0.52
CA GLY A 429 19.77 -5.32 0.09
C GLY A 429 19.57 -6.76 0.51
N TRP A 430 18.77 -6.99 1.56
CA TRP A 430 18.34 -8.27 2.09
C TRP A 430 16.80 -8.37 2.06
N ALA A 431 16.11 -8.51 3.19
CA ALA A 431 14.66 -8.71 3.19
C ALA A 431 13.89 -7.38 3.16
N GLY A 432 12.65 -7.42 2.66
CA GLY A 432 11.72 -6.33 2.88
C GLY A 432 11.32 -6.26 4.35
N TRP A 433 10.81 -7.38 4.85
CA TRP A 433 10.55 -7.62 6.27
C TRP A 433 11.21 -8.93 6.70
N ASP A 434 12.12 -8.85 7.68
CA ASP A 434 12.68 -10.00 8.38
C ASP A 434 12.10 -10.10 9.80
N GLY A 435 11.30 -11.13 10.03
CA GLY A 435 10.67 -11.41 11.31
C GLY A 435 11.39 -12.44 12.17
N ASP A 436 12.54 -12.97 11.75
CA ASP A 436 13.39 -13.84 12.58
C ASP A 436 14.29 -12.96 13.47
N ILE A 437 13.88 -12.80 14.73
CA ILE A 437 14.53 -11.92 15.70
C ILE A 437 15.04 -12.70 16.92
N GLU A 438 16.10 -12.20 17.56
CA GLU A 438 16.65 -12.88 18.74
C GLU A 438 15.62 -13.01 19.88
N GLY A 439 15.54 -14.19 20.51
CA GLY A 439 14.70 -14.45 21.67
C GLY A 439 13.28 -14.97 21.38
N GLY A 440 12.96 -15.22 20.10
CA GLY A 440 11.70 -15.81 19.62
C GLY A 440 10.83 -14.81 18.85
N ASP A 441 9.98 -15.28 17.93
CA ASP A 441 9.50 -14.42 16.83
C ASP A 441 7.99 -14.17 16.84
N ASN A 442 7.29 -14.88 17.72
CA ASN A 442 5.86 -15.08 17.60
C ASN A 442 5.04 -13.80 17.67
N ASN A 443 4.28 -13.51 16.61
CA ASN A 443 3.36 -12.38 16.54
C ASN A 443 1.92 -12.81 16.94
N PRO A 444 1.41 -12.45 18.13
CA PRO A 444 -0.01 -12.64 18.45
C PRO A 444 -0.89 -11.49 17.92
N GLY A 445 -2.21 -11.60 18.07
CA GLY A 445 -3.15 -10.56 17.64
C GLY A 445 -3.29 -10.49 16.11
N THR A 446 -3.46 -9.29 15.55
CA THR A 446 -3.66 -9.10 14.10
C THR A 446 -2.55 -8.26 13.47
N ILE A 447 -1.95 -8.70 12.37
CA ILE A 447 -1.05 -7.89 11.55
C ILE A 447 -1.76 -7.60 10.21
N THR A 448 -1.97 -6.33 9.90
CA THR A 448 -2.79 -5.90 8.75
C THR A 448 -1.94 -5.12 7.73
N PHE A 449 -2.06 -5.49 6.47
CA PHE A 449 -1.43 -4.85 5.32
C PHE A 449 -2.53 -4.36 4.37
N LYS A 450 -2.54 -3.08 4.05
CA LYS A 450 -3.44 -2.49 3.06
C LYS A 450 -2.66 -1.58 2.14
N TYR A 451 -2.63 -1.88 0.84
CA TYR A 451 -1.83 -1.12 -0.12
C TYR A 451 -0.35 -1.11 0.22
N VAL A 452 0.21 -2.27 0.56
CA VAL A 452 1.65 -2.41 0.86
C VAL A 452 2.36 -2.98 -0.37
N ASN A 453 3.48 -2.38 -0.73
CA ASN A 453 4.34 -2.87 -1.80
C ASN A 453 5.66 -3.37 -1.19
N MET A 454 5.94 -4.66 -1.30
CA MET A 454 7.18 -5.30 -0.85
C MET A 454 7.92 -5.89 -2.03
N ASN A 455 8.66 -5.04 -2.75
CA ASN A 455 9.18 -5.39 -4.06
C ASN A 455 10.70 -5.20 -4.13
N TRP A 456 11.37 -5.97 -4.99
CA TRP A 456 12.81 -5.82 -5.26
C TRP A 456 13.74 -6.06 -4.08
N ASN A 457 13.25 -6.66 -2.99
CA ASN A 457 14.12 -6.95 -1.84
C ASN A 457 15.08 -8.11 -2.18
N GLY A 458 16.30 -7.99 -1.70
CA GLY A 458 17.46 -8.78 -2.11
C GLY A 458 18.23 -8.14 -3.27
N CYS A 459 17.94 -6.87 -3.59
CA CYS A 459 18.68 -6.05 -4.54
C CYS A 459 19.20 -4.80 -3.84
N GLY A 460 20.36 -4.31 -4.26
CA GLY A 460 20.75 -2.94 -3.94
C GLY A 460 19.91 -1.92 -4.71
N GLU A 461 19.96 -0.66 -4.29
CA GLU A 461 19.33 0.46 -4.99
C GLU A 461 20.41 1.39 -5.55
N THR A 462 20.32 1.79 -6.82
CA THR A 462 21.22 2.84 -7.31
C THR A 462 20.88 4.17 -6.64
N TYR A 463 21.84 4.84 -6.04
CA TYR A 463 21.62 6.19 -5.52
C TYR A 463 22.22 7.26 -6.45
N PRO A 464 21.50 8.36 -6.78
CA PRO A 464 20.11 8.70 -6.41
C PRO A 464 19.07 8.16 -7.41
N GLY A 465 19.42 7.19 -8.26
CA GLY A 465 18.58 6.71 -9.36
C GLY A 465 17.30 5.97 -8.92
N LYS A 466 17.30 5.37 -7.73
CA LYS A 466 16.22 4.53 -7.17
C LYS A 466 15.82 3.33 -8.03
N GLU A 467 16.79 2.78 -8.76
CA GLU A 467 16.61 1.59 -9.58
C GLU A 467 17.27 0.38 -8.90
N PRO A 468 16.64 -0.81 -8.92
CA PRO A 468 17.25 -2.04 -8.43
C PRO A 468 18.56 -2.37 -9.16
N THR A 469 19.55 -2.86 -8.42
CA THR A 469 20.86 -3.23 -8.94
C THR A 469 21.51 -4.34 -8.13
N ASP A 470 22.47 -5.04 -8.74
CA ASP A 470 23.23 -6.14 -8.12
C ASP A 470 22.37 -7.13 -7.30
N CYS A 471 21.21 -7.53 -7.82
CA CYS A 471 20.31 -8.48 -7.15
C CYS A 471 21.02 -9.80 -6.87
N TRP A 472 20.87 -10.33 -5.65
CA TRP A 472 21.59 -11.50 -5.17
C TRP A 472 20.74 -12.36 -4.22
N SER A 473 21.04 -13.65 -4.13
CA SER A 473 20.29 -14.61 -3.29
C SER A 473 21.21 -15.56 -2.50
N GLN A 474 20.65 -16.64 -1.93
CA GLN A 474 21.32 -17.53 -0.98
C GLN A 474 22.62 -18.15 -1.51
N THR A 475 22.68 -18.61 -2.75
CA THR A 475 23.94 -19.18 -3.27
C THR A 475 25.06 -18.16 -3.42
N ALA A 476 24.73 -16.86 -3.46
CA ALA A 476 25.67 -15.74 -3.45
C ALA A 476 26.03 -15.25 -2.02
N GLY A 477 25.40 -15.83 -0.99
CA GLY A 477 25.51 -15.42 0.41
C GLY A 477 24.45 -14.43 0.88
N GLY A 478 23.44 -14.13 0.05
CA GLY A 478 22.37 -13.19 0.35
C GLY A 478 21.07 -13.85 0.81
N TYR A 479 20.05 -13.03 1.02
CA TYR A 479 18.68 -13.42 1.32
C TYR A 479 17.77 -12.29 0.83
N GLY A 480 16.54 -12.57 0.43
CA GLY A 480 15.70 -11.54 -0.19
C GLY A 480 14.25 -11.93 -0.28
N ASP A 481 13.64 -12.36 0.82
CA ASP A 481 12.19 -12.49 0.86
C ASP A 481 11.56 -11.09 0.87
N GLY A 482 10.38 -10.94 0.26
CA GLY A 482 9.57 -9.74 0.46
C GLY A 482 9.19 -9.61 1.93
N LEU A 483 8.54 -10.65 2.46
CA LEU A 483 8.31 -10.84 3.89
C LEU A 483 8.67 -12.26 4.29
N GLY A 484 9.55 -12.40 5.27
CA GLY A 484 9.88 -13.66 5.92
C GLY A 484 9.69 -13.55 7.43
N THR A 485 9.31 -14.64 8.09
CA THR A 485 9.14 -14.68 9.56
C THR A 485 9.83 -15.90 10.14
N GLY A 486 10.29 -15.80 11.39
CA GLY A 486 10.52 -16.97 12.23
C GLY A 486 9.20 -17.59 12.69
N GLN A 487 9.24 -18.45 13.71
CA GLN A 487 8.03 -19.14 14.19
C GLN A 487 6.97 -18.13 14.69
N THR A 488 5.80 -18.13 14.06
CA THR A 488 4.74 -17.12 14.30
C THR A 488 3.34 -17.69 14.40
N ALA A 489 2.45 -16.86 14.95
CA ALA A 489 1.01 -17.04 15.05
C ALA A 489 0.30 -15.80 14.47
N GLY A 490 -0.94 -15.57 14.92
CA GLY A 490 -1.68 -14.35 14.73
C GLY A 490 -2.55 -14.38 13.48
N ASN A 491 -3.38 -13.34 13.33
CA ASN A 491 -4.18 -13.12 12.14
C ASN A 491 -3.44 -12.18 11.20
N TRP A 492 -2.96 -12.70 10.08
CA TRP A 492 -2.33 -11.93 9.03
C TRP A 492 -3.38 -11.59 7.98
N VAL A 493 -3.66 -10.30 7.80
CA VAL A 493 -4.65 -9.80 6.83
C VAL A 493 -3.93 -8.95 5.81
N ILE A 494 -3.78 -9.47 4.59
CA ILE A 494 -3.07 -8.85 3.48
C ILE A 494 -4.07 -8.50 2.38
N GLU A 495 -4.28 -7.21 2.15
CA GLU A 495 -5.26 -6.69 1.20
C GLU A 495 -4.63 -5.70 0.22
N ASP A 496 -5.02 -5.79 -1.05
CA ASP A 496 -4.67 -4.79 -2.09
C ASP A 496 -3.16 -4.51 -2.17
N SER A 497 -2.31 -5.53 -1.98
CA SER A 497 -0.86 -5.40 -1.79
C SER A 497 -0.05 -6.06 -2.91
N SER A 498 1.26 -5.82 -2.96
CA SER A 498 2.18 -6.46 -3.90
C SER A 498 3.44 -7.02 -3.23
N PHE A 499 3.88 -8.19 -3.71
CA PHE A 499 5.12 -8.86 -3.31
C PHE A 499 5.84 -9.34 -4.57
N SER A 500 6.64 -8.47 -5.19
CA SER A 500 7.11 -8.70 -6.56
C SER A 500 8.60 -8.52 -6.72
N HIS A 501 9.22 -9.36 -7.54
CA HIS A 501 10.63 -9.28 -7.89
C HIS A 501 11.56 -9.32 -6.67
N ASN A 502 11.23 -10.10 -5.65
CA ASN A 502 12.16 -10.38 -4.55
C ASN A 502 13.09 -11.53 -4.94
N THR A 503 14.36 -11.52 -4.50
CA THR A 503 15.36 -12.52 -4.92
C THR A 503 15.24 -13.86 -4.20
N SER A 504 14.22 -14.00 -3.35
CA SER A 504 13.78 -15.25 -2.74
C SER A 504 12.25 -15.36 -2.86
N ASP A 505 11.52 -15.61 -1.79
CA ASP A 505 10.06 -15.76 -1.82
C ASP A 505 9.36 -14.39 -1.76
N GLY A 506 8.12 -14.28 -2.26
CA GLY A 506 7.32 -13.06 -2.16
C GLY A 506 6.80 -12.84 -0.74
N LEU A 507 5.71 -13.54 -0.41
CA LEU A 507 5.16 -13.60 0.94
C LEU A 507 5.48 -14.97 1.57
N ASP A 508 6.46 -15.03 2.48
CA ASP A 508 6.85 -16.23 3.24
C ASP A 508 6.33 -16.18 4.69
N LEU A 509 5.24 -16.89 4.89
CA LEU A 509 4.64 -17.23 6.18
C LEU A 509 4.66 -18.76 6.40
N LEU A 510 5.68 -19.47 5.91
CA LEU A 510 5.90 -20.91 6.13
C LEU A 510 5.93 -21.27 7.63
N TYR A 511 6.34 -20.33 8.47
CA TYR A 511 6.51 -20.51 9.90
C TYR A 511 5.30 -20.04 10.71
N HIS A 512 4.17 -19.75 10.07
CA HIS A 512 2.88 -19.58 10.74
C HIS A 512 2.35 -20.93 11.26
N ARG A 513 2.81 -21.33 12.45
CA ARG A 513 2.57 -22.66 13.03
C ARG A 513 1.92 -22.64 14.40
N ASP A 514 1.87 -21.47 15.04
CA ASP A 514 1.42 -21.32 16.42
C ASP A 514 -0.05 -20.83 16.53
N GLY A 515 -0.80 -20.96 15.42
CA GLY A 515 -2.24 -20.69 15.34
C GLY A 515 -2.60 -19.27 14.89
N GLY A 516 -3.89 -19.05 14.61
CA GLY A 516 -4.38 -17.84 13.94
C GLY A 516 -4.72 -18.12 12.48
N THR A 517 -4.77 -17.09 11.65
CA THR A 517 -5.19 -17.21 10.24
C THR A 517 -4.34 -16.35 9.32
N ILE A 518 -4.24 -16.74 8.05
CA ILE A 518 -3.67 -15.91 6.98
C ILE A 518 -4.76 -15.66 5.94
N THR A 519 -5.03 -14.40 5.63
CA THR A 519 -5.96 -13.99 4.58
C THR A 519 -5.24 -13.09 3.60
N VAL A 520 -5.21 -13.49 2.34
CA VAL A 520 -4.62 -12.74 1.22
C VAL A 520 -5.73 -12.41 0.24
N GLU A 521 -5.99 -11.13 0.01
CA GLU A 521 -7.09 -10.65 -0.82
C GLU A 521 -6.61 -9.57 -1.81
N ARG A 522 -7.00 -9.66 -3.09
CA ARG A 522 -6.66 -8.67 -4.14
C ARG A 522 -5.17 -8.32 -4.16
N THR A 523 -4.32 -9.32 -3.96
CA THR A 523 -2.87 -9.14 -3.83
C THR A 523 -2.17 -9.80 -5.00
N ILE A 524 -1.07 -9.19 -5.48
CA ILE A 524 -0.24 -9.76 -6.53
C ILE A 524 1.12 -10.16 -5.98
N ALA A 525 1.58 -11.34 -6.36
CA ALA A 525 2.97 -11.74 -6.20
C ALA A 525 3.50 -12.25 -7.54
N GLU A 526 4.53 -11.59 -8.07
CA GLU A 526 5.09 -11.92 -9.38
C GLU A 526 6.61 -11.80 -9.46
N GLY A 527 7.22 -12.65 -10.28
CA GLY A 527 8.65 -12.58 -10.61
C GLY A 527 9.59 -12.73 -9.42
N ASN A 528 9.11 -13.26 -8.28
CA ASN A 528 9.99 -13.65 -7.18
C ASN A 528 10.79 -14.88 -7.61
N ALA A 529 12.06 -14.96 -7.21
CA ALA A 529 12.94 -16.05 -7.62
C ALA A 529 12.53 -17.40 -7.01
N GLY A 530 11.88 -17.36 -5.84
CA GLY A 530 11.28 -18.51 -5.16
C GLY A 530 9.76 -18.55 -5.31
N ASP A 531 9.07 -18.87 -4.22
CA ASP A 531 7.62 -19.01 -4.21
C ASP A 531 6.92 -17.64 -4.14
N GLN A 532 5.81 -17.46 -4.87
CA GLN A 532 5.12 -16.16 -4.88
C GLN A 532 4.31 -15.96 -3.59
N PHE A 533 3.50 -16.96 -3.23
CA PHE A 533 2.83 -17.06 -1.92
C PHE A 533 3.26 -18.35 -1.24
N LYS A 534 3.78 -18.26 -0.03
CA LYS A 534 4.24 -19.41 0.75
C LYS A 534 3.67 -19.36 2.16
N LEU A 535 2.62 -20.14 2.38
CA LEU A 535 1.75 -19.99 3.53
C LEU A 535 1.69 -21.29 4.32
N ALA A 536 1.64 -21.17 5.65
CA ALA A 536 1.32 -22.27 6.55
C ALA A 536 0.01 -22.01 7.31
N GLY A 537 -0.48 -23.03 8.02
CA GLY A 537 -1.63 -22.86 8.90
C GLY A 537 -2.96 -22.69 8.16
N ASP A 538 -3.96 -22.14 8.86
CA ASP A 538 -5.26 -21.80 8.28
C ASP A 538 -5.10 -20.59 7.35
N SER A 539 -5.17 -20.83 6.03
CA SER A 539 -4.86 -19.82 5.03
C SER A 539 -5.93 -19.73 3.93
N THR A 540 -6.20 -18.50 3.49
CA THR A 540 -7.11 -18.22 2.37
C THR A 540 -6.47 -17.21 1.43
N ILE A 541 -6.40 -17.55 0.15
CA ILE A 541 -6.01 -16.65 -0.94
C ILE A 541 -7.23 -16.43 -1.83
N SER A 542 -7.68 -15.19 -1.96
CA SER A 542 -8.82 -14.82 -2.78
C SER A 542 -8.58 -13.62 -3.69
N ASP A 543 -9.20 -13.65 -4.88
CA ASP A 543 -9.18 -12.54 -5.84
C ASP A 543 -7.77 -12.05 -6.20
N SER A 544 -6.77 -12.93 -6.10
CA SER A 544 -5.35 -12.59 -6.13
C SER A 544 -4.65 -13.16 -7.35
N VAL A 545 -3.47 -12.62 -7.65
CA VAL A 545 -2.67 -12.96 -8.81
C VAL A 545 -1.33 -13.53 -8.36
N ALA A 546 -1.01 -14.73 -8.82
CA ALA A 546 0.30 -15.35 -8.60
C ALA A 546 0.93 -15.62 -9.97
N ILE A 547 2.05 -14.96 -10.27
CA ILE A 547 2.79 -15.14 -11.53
C ILE A 547 4.18 -15.64 -11.18
N SER A 548 4.37 -16.95 -11.19
CA SER A 548 5.69 -17.55 -11.02
C SER A 548 6.44 -17.59 -12.35
N ASN A 549 6.92 -16.45 -12.82
CA ASN A 549 8.01 -16.39 -13.79
C ASN A 549 9.36 -16.40 -13.04
N CYS A 550 9.60 -17.47 -12.28
CA CYS A 550 10.67 -17.56 -11.30
C CYS A 550 12.09 -17.51 -11.89
N GLY A 551 12.23 -17.62 -13.22
CA GLY A 551 13.47 -17.32 -13.94
C GLY A 551 13.67 -15.83 -14.26
N TYR A 552 12.85 -14.93 -13.69
CA TYR A 552 12.85 -13.50 -13.99
C TYR A 552 14.26 -12.90 -13.96
N PHE A 553 15.09 -13.20 -12.96
CA PHE A 553 16.39 -12.54 -12.83
C PHE A 553 17.44 -12.99 -13.85
N SER A 554 17.20 -14.11 -14.53
CA SER A 554 18.16 -14.74 -15.44
C SER A 554 18.57 -13.82 -16.59
N GLY A 555 19.88 -13.61 -16.72
CA GLY A 555 20.49 -12.84 -17.80
C GLY A 555 20.20 -11.33 -17.79
N LYS A 556 19.55 -10.80 -16.74
CA LYS A 556 19.28 -9.35 -16.62
C LYS A 556 20.51 -8.61 -16.09
N SER A 557 20.73 -7.39 -16.58
CA SER A 557 21.94 -6.60 -16.27
C SER A 557 22.02 -6.09 -14.84
N PHE A 558 20.90 -6.09 -14.11
CA PHE A 558 20.82 -5.71 -12.71
C PHE A 558 20.96 -6.92 -11.77
N THR A 559 21.18 -8.13 -12.30
CA THR A 559 21.34 -9.35 -11.51
C THR A 559 22.84 -9.63 -11.31
N TYR A 560 23.25 -9.79 -10.05
CA TYR A 560 24.59 -10.29 -9.71
C TYR A 560 24.60 -11.82 -9.69
N ASN A 561 23.82 -12.46 -8.81
CA ASN A 561 23.63 -13.91 -8.77
C ASN A 561 22.37 -14.27 -7.96
N VAL A 562 21.30 -14.64 -8.65
CA VAL A 562 20.01 -15.02 -8.06
C VAL A 562 19.67 -16.46 -8.41
N ASP A 563 19.10 -17.18 -7.45
CA ASP A 563 18.70 -18.57 -7.56
C ASP A 563 17.39 -18.68 -8.35
N ASP A 564 17.51 -18.89 -9.66
CA ASP A 564 16.34 -19.09 -10.53
C ASP A 564 15.46 -20.23 -10.03
N CYS A 565 14.15 -19.98 -9.89
CA CYS A 565 13.16 -20.98 -9.46
C CYS A 565 13.58 -21.73 -8.19
N ARG A 566 14.10 -20.99 -7.21
CA ARG A 566 14.47 -21.49 -5.88
C ARG A 566 13.33 -22.29 -5.27
N SER A 567 13.66 -23.43 -4.67
CA SER A 567 12.70 -24.37 -4.06
C SER A 567 11.64 -24.91 -5.04
N GLY A 568 11.91 -24.89 -6.35
CA GLY A 568 10.97 -25.32 -7.38
C GLY A 568 10.12 -24.18 -7.95
N GLY A 569 10.19 -22.96 -7.39
CA GLY A 569 9.57 -21.76 -7.94
C GLY A 569 8.06 -21.88 -8.10
N SER A 570 7.35 -22.40 -7.10
CA SER A 570 5.90 -22.58 -7.22
C SER A 570 5.17 -21.23 -7.18
N ALA A 571 3.98 -21.17 -7.77
CA ALA A 571 3.17 -19.97 -7.65
C ALA A 571 2.55 -19.87 -6.24
N ILE A 572 2.14 -21.02 -5.68
CA ILE A 572 1.54 -21.11 -4.35
C ILE A 572 2.11 -22.33 -3.62
N ALA A 573 2.77 -22.10 -2.50
CA ALA A 573 3.26 -23.11 -1.58
C ALA A 573 2.45 -23.12 -0.28
N LEU A 574 1.94 -24.30 0.09
CA LEU A 574 1.03 -24.49 1.21
C LEU A 574 1.57 -25.55 2.17
N THR A 575 1.70 -25.22 3.46
CA THR A 575 2.13 -26.16 4.51
C THR A 575 1.08 -26.31 5.61
N PHE A 576 0.46 -27.48 5.71
CA PHE A 576 -0.56 -27.74 6.72
C PHE A 576 0.03 -27.98 8.12
N GLU A 577 -0.53 -27.31 9.12
CA GLU A 577 -0.21 -27.44 10.54
C GLU A 577 -1.37 -28.07 11.34
N GLY A 578 -1.44 -29.40 11.34
CA GLY A 578 -2.53 -30.13 11.96
C GLY A 578 -3.75 -30.23 11.04
N ASN A 579 -4.93 -29.80 11.50
CA ASN A 579 -6.22 -29.98 10.79
C ASN A 579 -6.69 -28.70 10.08
N ASN A 580 -5.76 -27.86 9.61
CA ASN A 580 -6.10 -26.58 9.01
C ASN A 580 -6.91 -26.70 7.72
N GLN A 581 -7.58 -25.61 7.38
CA GLN A 581 -8.22 -25.38 6.09
C GLN A 581 -7.38 -24.43 5.26
N MET A 582 -7.13 -24.81 4.01
CA MET A 582 -6.41 -24.01 3.03
C MET A 582 -7.33 -23.77 1.84
N ASN A 583 -7.49 -22.51 1.46
CA ASN A 583 -8.54 -22.11 0.53
C ASN A 583 -7.99 -21.21 -0.59
N LEU A 584 -8.32 -21.54 -1.84
CA LEU A 584 -7.96 -20.79 -3.03
C LEU A 584 -9.24 -20.41 -3.78
N TYR A 585 -9.58 -19.12 -3.83
CA TYR A 585 -10.82 -18.64 -4.47
C TYR A 585 -10.57 -17.56 -5.50
N ASN A 586 -11.09 -17.73 -6.71
CA ASN A 586 -11.06 -16.68 -7.74
C ASN A 586 -9.66 -16.12 -8.04
N ASN A 587 -8.61 -16.96 -7.99
CA ASN A 587 -7.25 -16.52 -8.26
C ASN A 587 -6.86 -16.77 -9.71
N SER A 588 -5.98 -15.92 -10.25
CA SER A 588 -5.29 -16.16 -11.52
C SER A 588 -3.85 -16.57 -11.24
N VAL A 589 -3.51 -17.81 -11.56
CA VAL A 589 -2.25 -18.45 -11.23
C VAL A 589 -1.54 -18.85 -12.52
N TYR A 590 -0.37 -18.27 -12.73
CA TYR A 590 0.54 -18.61 -13.82
C TYR A 590 1.87 -19.10 -13.24
N GLY A 591 2.54 -20.04 -13.90
CA GLY A 591 3.87 -20.44 -13.46
C GLY A 591 4.69 -21.21 -14.49
N GLU A 592 6.00 -21.02 -14.38
CA GLU A 592 7.08 -21.76 -15.06
C GLU A 592 8.01 -22.49 -14.05
N GLY A 593 7.57 -22.60 -12.79
CA GLY A 593 8.20 -23.50 -11.81
C GLY A 593 7.84 -24.97 -12.04
N ASP A 594 8.21 -25.84 -11.11
CA ASP A 594 7.90 -27.28 -11.16
C ASP A 594 6.38 -27.52 -11.12
N CYS A 595 5.68 -26.84 -10.20
CA CYS A 595 4.23 -26.93 -10.03
C CYS A 595 3.61 -25.56 -9.72
N LEU A 596 2.37 -25.34 -10.17
CA LEU A 596 1.62 -24.12 -9.82
C LEU A 596 1.29 -24.09 -8.33
N VAL A 597 0.90 -25.24 -7.77
CA VAL A 597 0.60 -25.39 -6.35
C VAL A 597 1.45 -26.51 -5.76
N ILE A 598 2.07 -26.27 -4.61
CA ILE A 598 2.61 -27.34 -3.76
C ILE A 598 1.84 -27.37 -2.44
N ALA A 599 1.49 -28.56 -1.97
CA ALA A 599 0.81 -28.74 -0.70
C ALA A 599 1.48 -29.84 0.13
N GLU A 600 1.97 -29.47 1.30
CA GLU A 600 2.75 -30.34 2.16
C GLU A 600 2.14 -30.48 3.55
N SER A 601 2.37 -31.64 4.17
CA SER A 601 2.15 -31.79 5.60
C SER A 601 3.13 -32.75 6.25
N SER A 602 3.47 -32.47 7.50
CA SER A 602 4.14 -33.40 8.40
C SER A 602 3.20 -34.50 8.92
N SER A 603 1.88 -34.26 8.92
CA SER A 603 0.85 -35.16 9.43
C SER A 603 0.35 -36.17 8.39
N GLY A 604 0.00 -37.38 8.83
CA GLY A 604 -0.70 -38.38 7.99
C GLY A 604 -2.23 -38.22 7.97
N ALA A 605 -2.76 -37.19 8.63
CA ALA A 605 -4.20 -36.92 8.66
C ALA A 605 -4.73 -36.53 7.27
N SER A 606 -6.04 -36.74 7.07
CA SER A 606 -6.72 -36.24 5.87
C SER A 606 -6.80 -34.73 5.93
N GLN A 607 -6.31 -34.08 4.87
CA GLN A 607 -6.30 -32.62 4.73
C GLN A 607 -6.93 -32.22 3.40
N ILE A 608 -7.41 -30.99 3.33
CA ILE A 608 -8.16 -30.51 2.17
C ILE A 608 -7.66 -29.12 1.80
N VAL A 609 -7.23 -28.96 0.54
CA VAL A 609 -7.11 -27.67 -0.11
C VAL A 609 -8.39 -27.45 -0.90
N ASN A 610 -9.21 -26.46 -0.52
CA ASN A 610 -10.41 -26.09 -1.26
C ASN A 610 -10.03 -25.11 -2.37
N SER A 611 -10.43 -25.41 -3.61
CA SER A 611 -10.13 -24.58 -4.78
C SER A 611 -11.39 -24.36 -5.61
N ILE A 612 -11.83 -23.10 -5.73
CA ILE A 612 -13.03 -22.73 -6.48
C ILE A 612 -12.76 -21.52 -7.38
N ASN A 613 -13.25 -21.56 -8.62
CA ASN A 613 -13.19 -20.46 -9.58
C ASN A 613 -11.78 -19.96 -9.93
N ASN A 614 -10.74 -20.78 -9.78
CA ASN A 614 -9.38 -20.35 -10.10
C ASN A 614 -9.09 -20.51 -11.61
N ILE A 615 -8.13 -19.75 -12.12
CA ILE A 615 -7.48 -20.03 -13.41
C ILE A 615 -6.05 -20.49 -13.11
N PHE A 616 -5.69 -21.67 -13.61
CA PHE A 616 -4.37 -22.26 -13.54
C PHE A 616 -3.78 -22.36 -14.95
N TYR A 617 -2.68 -21.64 -15.18
CA TYR A 617 -1.96 -21.60 -16.45
C TYR A 617 -0.51 -22.07 -16.21
N GLY A 618 -0.19 -23.29 -16.61
CA GLY A 618 1.19 -23.78 -16.60
C GLY A 618 1.98 -23.31 -17.82
N ASN A 619 3.29 -23.17 -17.69
CA ASN A 619 4.21 -22.97 -18.81
C ASN A 619 5.24 -24.11 -18.85
N THR A 620 6.11 -24.10 -19.85
CA THR A 620 7.30 -24.94 -19.81
C THR A 620 8.09 -24.57 -18.56
N ASP A 621 8.44 -25.55 -17.75
CA ASP A 621 9.23 -25.33 -16.54
C ASP A 621 10.61 -24.77 -16.91
N TYR A 622 11.14 -23.90 -16.05
CA TYR A 622 12.41 -23.23 -16.30
C TYR A 622 13.59 -24.22 -16.24
N SER A 623 13.55 -25.15 -15.29
CA SER A 623 14.69 -26.01 -14.92
C SER A 623 14.78 -27.32 -15.71
N GLY A 624 13.68 -27.82 -16.30
CA GLY A 624 13.58 -29.17 -16.86
C GLY A 624 13.20 -29.23 -18.35
N GLY A 625 12.65 -28.16 -18.92
CA GLY A 625 11.99 -28.17 -20.21
C GLY A 625 10.68 -28.99 -20.26
N ASP A 626 10.23 -29.51 -19.11
CA ASP A 626 8.95 -30.21 -18.96
C ASP A 626 7.81 -29.19 -18.84
N GLN A 627 6.56 -29.62 -18.73
CA GLN A 627 5.45 -28.71 -18.46
C GLN A 627 5.26 -28.57 -16.94
N THR A 628 5.03 -27.36 -16.43
CA THR A 628 4.66 -27.09 -15.03
C THR A 628 3.43 -27.90 -14.64
N CYS A 629 3.49 -28.58 -13.50
CA CYS A 629 2.39 -29.39 -12.97
C CYS A 629 1.28 -28.53 -12.35
N LEU A 630 0.05 -29.04 -12.28
CA LEU A 630 -1.04 -28.31 -11.59
C LEU A 630 -0.80 -28.25 -10.09
N ILE A 631 -0.61 -29.42 -9.47
CA ILE A 631 -0.38 -29.55 -8.04
C ILE A 631 0.52 -30.74 -7.73
N TRP A 632 1.44 -30.55 -6.79
CA TRP A 632 2.19 -31.63 -6.16
C TRP A 632 1.87 -31.72 -4.66
N THR A 633 1.80 -32.94 -4.14
CA THR A 633 1.63 -33.18 -2.71
C THR A 633 2.66 -34.18 -2.18
N ASN A 634 3.19 -33.92 -0.99
CA ASN A 634 4.14 -34.85 -0.35
C ASN A 634 3.44 -36.10 0.24
N ARG A 635 2.10 -36.09 0.30
CA ARG A 635 1.27 -37.17 0.87
C ARG A 635 -0.01 -37.36 0.08
N SER A 636 -0.42 -38.61 -0.05
CA SER A 636 -1.71 -38.98 -0.68
C SER A 636 -2.94 -38.66 0.17
N SER A 637 -2.77 -38.29 1.44
CA SER A 637 -3.86 -37.88 2.35
C SER A 637 -4.29 -36.43 2.18
N ILE A 638 -3.50 -35.64 1.43
CA ILE A 638 -3.86 -34.26 1.06
C ILE A 638 -4.75 -34.34 -0.18
N ASN A 639 -6.00 -33.92 -0.01
CA ASN A 639 -6.98 -33.89 -1.08
C ASN A 639 -7.10 -32.48 -1.66
N PHE A 640 -6.84 -32.34 -2.96
CA PHE A 640 -7.09 -31.11 -3.68
C PHE A 640 -8.55 -31.07 -4.14
N ASN A 641 -9.41 -30.43 -3.36
CA ASN A 641 -10.83 -30.32 -3.69
C ASN A 641 -11.06 -29.16 -4.65
N ASN A 642 -10.79 -29.40 -5.93
CA ASN A 642 -10.90 -28.41 -7.00
C ASN A 642 -12.24 -28.49 -7.75
N SER A 643 -12.86 -27.34 -8.01
CA SER A 643 -14.09 -27.23 -8.80
C SER A 643 -14.22 -25.87 -9.48
N TYR A 644 -14.86 -25.83 -10.66
CA TYR A 644 -15.08 -24.60 -11.43
C TYR A 644 -13.78 -23.84 -11.80
N SER A 645 -12.65 -24.54 -11.92
CA SER A 645 -11.39 -23.91 -12.34
C SER A 645 -11.22 -23.96 -13.86
N ILE A 646 -10.41 -23.07 -14.42
CA ILE A 646 -9.82 -23.29 -15.75
C ILE A 646 -8.42 -23.85 -15.53
N ILE A 647 -8.11 -24.99 -16.15
CA ILE A 647 -6.78 -25.61 -16.07
C ILE A 647 -6.24 -25.69 -17.50
N TYR A 648 -5.12 -25.03 -17.74
CA TYR A 648 -4.54 -24.93 -19.07
C TYR A 648 -3.03 -25.07 -19.05
N ASN A 649 -2.53 -25.81 -20.04
CA ASN A 649 -1.11 -25.98 -20.32
C ASN A 649 -0.33 -26.50 -19.09
N VAL A 650 -0.89 -27.46 -18.36
CA VAL A 650 -0.20 -28.14 -17.25
C VAL A 650 0.33 -29.51 -17.67
N LYS A 651 1.28 -30.04 -16.91
CA LYS A 651 1.79 -31.42 -17.07
C LYS A 651 0.66 -32.43 -17.13
N ASP A 652 0.74 -33.32 -18.13
CA ASP A 652 -0.24 -34.38 -18.35
C ASP A 652 -1.70 -33.88 -18.35
N GLN A 653 -1.93 -32.70 -18.96
CA GLN A 653 -3.22 -32.00 -19.06
C GLN A 653 -4.43 -32.94 -19.27
N SER A 654 -4.32 -33.93 -20.16
CA SER A 654 -5.43 -34.84 -20.48
C SER A 654 -5.80 -35.83 -19.37
N SER A 655 -4.89 -36.10 -18.44
CA SER A 655 -5.16 -36.93 -17.25
C SER A 655 -5.49 -36.11 -16.01
N VAL A 656 -5.11 -34.83 -15.98
CA VAL A 656 -5.34 -33.93 -14.83
C VAL A 656 -6.63 -33.11 -15.00
N CYS A 657 -7.02 -32.79 -16.24
CA CYS A 657 -8.19 -31.96 -16.52
C CYS A 657 -9.26 -32.73 -17.34
N PRO A 658 -10.55 -32.71 -16.90
CA PRO A 658 -11.06 -32.00 -15.73
C PRO A 658 -10.67 -32.69 -14.42
N PHE A 659 -10.32 -31.90 -13.40
CA PHE A 659 -10.02 -32.43 -12.07
C PHE A 659 -11.34 -32.70 -11.32
N GLY A 660 -12.24 -31.71 -11.33
CA GLY A 660 -13.63 -31.78 -10.91
C GLY A 660 -14.58 -31.62 -12.11
N SER A 661 -15.82 -32.11 -11.99
CA SER A 661 -16.76 -32.18 -13.12
C SER A 661 -17.16 -30.85 -13.75
N ASN A 662 -16.84 -29.71 -13.11
CA ASN A 662 -17.17 -28.36 -13.59
C ASN A 662 -15.95 -27.58 -14.14
N ASP A 663 -14.78 -28.21 -14.19
CA ASP A 663 -13.55 -27.57 -14.69
C ASP A 663 -13.56 -27.41 -16.21
N LEU A 664 -12.85 -26.38 -16.69
CA LEU A 664 -12.66 -26.12 -18.11
C LEU A 664 -11.21 -26.37 -18.49
N CYS A 665 -10.99 -27.23 -19.48
CA CYS A 665 -9.67 -27.69 -19.92
C CYS A 665 -9.19 -26.99 -21.18
N GLN A 666 -9.21 -25.68 -21.18
CA GLN A 666 -8.97 -24.86 -22.37
C GLN A 666 -8.29 -23.54 -22.02
N ASN A 667 -7.71 -22.88 -23.02
CA ASN A 667 -7.01 -21.62 -22.84
C ASN A 667 -7.95 -20.57 -22.21
N PRO A 668 -7.55 -19.91 -21.10
CA PRO A 668 -8.38 -18.89 -20.46
C PRO A 668 -8.52 -17.61 -21.28
N GLN A 669 -7.72 -17.44 -22.34
CA GLN A 669 -7.71 -16.30 -23.24
C GLN A 669 -7.48 -14.97 -22.50
N PHE A 670 -6.42 -14.94 -21.69
CA PHE A 670 -5.88 -13.69 -21.16
C PHE A 670 -5.45 -12.75 -22.29
N ASN A 671 -5.47 -11.44 -22.03
CA ASN A 671 -5.04 -10.42 -22.99
C ASN A 671 -3.58 -10.62 -23.39
N LYS A 672 -2.70 -10.89 -22.42
CA LYS A 672 -1.29 -11.16 -22.67
C LYS A 672 -0.67 -12.14 -21.67
N VAL A 673 0.01 -13.14 -22.20
CA VAL A 673 0.91 -14.03 -21.45
C VAL A 673 2.21 -14.08 -22.25
N ALA A 674 3.26 -13.46 -21.72
CA ALA A 674 4.58 -13.42 -22.34
C ALA A 674 5.63 -13.40 -21.24
N THR A 675 6.87 -13.79 -21.58
CA THR A 675 8.02 -13.71 -20.67
C THR A 675 8.13 -12.31 -20.08
N ASP A 676 8.06 -12.23 -18.76
CA ASP A 676 8.14 -11.01 -17.95
C ASP A 676 7.15 -9.90 -18.30
N ASN A 677 6.05 -10.21 -19.00
CA ASN A 677 5.09 -9.21 -19.43
C ASN A 677 3.69 -9.80 -19.53
N PHE A 678 2.93 -9.62 -18.46
CA PHE A 678 1.63 -10.24 -18.26
C PHE A 678 0.51 -9.20 -18.26
N ASP A 679 -0.61 -9.59 -18.85
CA ASP A 679 -1.92 -8.94 -18.69
C ASP A 679 -2.95 -10.07 -18.61
N LEU A 680 -3.22 -10.47 -17.37
CA LEU A 680 -4.13 -11.56 -17.04
C LEU A 680 -5.60 -11.11 -16.99
N THR A 681 -5.92 -9.92 -17.48
CA THR A 681 -7.32 -9.55 -17.75
C THR A 681 -7.87 -10.39 -18.91
N LEU A 682 -9.19 -10.61 -18.90
CA LEU A 682 -9.85 -11.52 -19.83
C LEU A 682 -10.10 -10.86 -21.21
N LYS A 683 -9.90 -11.61 -22.29
CA LYS A 683 -10.44 -11.25 -23.60
C LYS A 683 -11.95 -11.44 -23.61
N ASN A 684 -12.65 -10.71 -24.48
CA ASN A 684 -14.10 -10.80 -24.66
C ASN A 684 -14.61 -12.19 -25.12
N THR A 685 -13.72 -13.03 -25.65
CA THR A 685 -13.99 -14.41 -26.06
C THR A 685 -13.67 -15.43 -24.97
N SER A 686 -13.19 -14.97 -23.81
CA SER A 686 -12.67 -15.85 -22.77
C SER A 686 -13.74 -16.83 -22.26
N PRO A 687 -13.39 -18.11 -22.11
CA PRO A 687 -14.29 -19.08 -21.50
C PRO A 687 -14.47 -18.89 -19.99
N ALA A 688 -13.70 -18.00 -19.35
CA ALA A 688 -13.86 -17.67 -17.93
C ALA A 688 -15.12 -16.84 -17.67
N ILE A 689 -15.58 -16.09 -18.68
CA ILE A 689 -16.66 -15.12 -18.55
C ILE A 689 -17.98 -15.81 -18.19
N ASN A 690 -18.64 -15.35 -17.13
CA ASN A 690 -19.91 -15.83 -16.57
C ASN A 690 -19.97 -17.35 -16.37
N SER A 691 -18.87 -17.97 -15.96
CA SER A 691 -18.73 -19.44 -15.92
C SER A 691 -18.36 -20.01 -14.54
N GLY A 692 -18.15 -19.14 -13.54
CA GLY A 692 -17.80 -19.51 -12.18
C GLY A 692 -19.00 -19.92 -11.33
N HIS A 693 -18.69 -20.51 -10.18
CA HIS A 693 -19.64 -20.87 -9.14
C HIS A 693 -19.94 -19.69 -8.23
N THR A 694 -21.21 -19.54 -7.85
CA THR A 694 -21.65 -18.57 -6.84
C THR A 694 -21.92 -19.29 -5.52
N TRP A 695 -21.48 -18.72 -4.40
CA TRP A 695 -21.81 -19.23 -3.06
C TRP A 695 -22.20 -18.09 -2.12
N ALA A 696 -22.85 -18.45 -1.01
CA ALA A 696 -23.16 -17.51 0.07
C ALA A 696 -21.85 -17.02 0.71
N GLY A 697 -21.45 -15.78 0.43
CA GLY A 697 -20.20 -15.19 0.92
C GLY A 697 -19.27 -14.65 -0.17
N LEU A 698 -19.58 -14.85 -1.45
CA LEU A 698 -18.88 -14.16 -2.55
C LEU A 698 -19.28 -12.68 -2.59
N THR A 699 -18.73 -11.89 -1.65
CA THR A 699 -19.01 -10.45 -1.50
C THR A 699 -17.82 -9.57 -1.85
N SER A 700 -16.62 -10.13 -1.91
CA SER A 700 -15.40 -9.42 -2.31
C SER A 700 -15.48 -9.01 -3.79
N PRO A 701 -15.04 -7.79 -4.16
CA PRO A 701 -14.81 -7.45 -5.54
C PRO A 701 -13.58 -8.20 -6.10
N ASP A 702 -13.47 -8.25 -7.42
CA ASP A 702 -12.31 -8.77 -8.13
C ASP A 702 -11.02 -7.97 -7.81
N PHE A 703 -9.89 -8.39 -8.37
CA PHE A 703 -8.57 -7.76 -8.19
C PHE A 703 -8.57 -6.24 -8.50
N THR A 704 -9.42 -5.79 -9.42
CA THR A 704 -9.52 -4.38 -9.84
C THR A 704 -10.59 -3.58 -9.09
N GLY A 705 -11.34 -4.22 -8.20
CA GLY A 705 -12.45 -3.61 -7.48
C GLY A 705 -13.82 -3.74 -8.18
N LYS A 706 -13.95 -4.51 -9.26
CA LYS A 706 -15.24 -4.79 -9.91
C LYS A 706 -16.07 -5.76 -9.06
N SER A 707 -17.37 -5.51 -8.96
CA SER A 707 -18.26 -6.37 -8.19
C SER A 707 -18.53 -7.71 -8.88
N ARG A 708 -18.50 -8.80 -8.11
CA ARG A 708 -18.84 -10.16 -8.55
C ARG A 708 -20.34 -10.52 -8.41
N SER A 709 -21.21 -9.53 -8.27
CA SER A 709 -22.64 -9.71 -7.94
C SER A 709 -23.54 -10.22 -9.10
N GLY A 710 -22.95 -10.80 -10.14
CA GLY A 710 -23.67 -11.36 -11.29
C GLY A 710 -24.36 -12.70 -11.00
N ALA A 711 -25.09 -13.24 -11.98
CA ALA A 711 -25.69 -14.57 -11.88
C ALA A 711 -24.64 -15.69 -11.78
N SER A 712 -23.46 -15.47 -12.38
CA SER A 712 -22.28 -16.32 -12.26
C SER A 712 -21.05 -15.42 -12.38
N PRO A 713 -20.10 -15.46 -11.44
CA PRO A 713 -18.87 -14.68 -11.53
C PRO A 713 -17.97 -15.19 -12.66
N ASP A 714 -17.02 -14.37 -13.07
CA ASP A 714 -15.93 -14.82 -13.92
C ASP A 714 -14.95 -15.69 -13.10
N ARG A 715 -14.37 -16.71 -13.75
CA ARG A 715 -13.27 -17.49 -13.15
C ARG A 715 -11.99 -16.65 -13.15
N GLY A 716 -11.18 -16.77 -12.11
CA GLY A 716 -9.92 -16.06 -11.92
C GLY A 716 -10.08 -14.70 -11.23
N ALA A 717 -8.97 -13.98 -11.17
CA ALA A 717 -8.84 -12.74 -10.39
C ALA A 717 -9.58 -11.54 -10.98
N TYR A 718 -10.03 -11.61 -12.23
CA TYR A 718 -10.59 -10.48 -12.96
C TYR A 718 -12.00 -10.79 -13.48
N GLU A 719 -12.91 -9.84 -13.31
CA GLU A 719 -14.19 -9.76 -14.01
C GLU A 719 -14.00 -8.98 -15.33
N TYR A 720 -14.65 -9.44 -16.41
CA TYR A 720 -14.59 -8.83 -17.74
C TYR A 720 -15.38 -7.51 -17.85
#